data_AF-A0A9D0AV97-F1
#
_entry.id   AF-A0A9D0AV97-F1
#
_cell.length_a   1.000
_cell.length_b   1.000
_cell.length_c   1.000
_cell.angle_alpha   90.00
_cell.angle_beta   90.00
_cell.angle_gamma   90.00
#
_symmetry.space_group_name_H-M   'P 1'
#
loop_
_entity.id
_entity.type
_entity.pdbx_description
1 polymer ?
#
loop_
_entity_poly.entity_id
_entity_poly.type
_entity_poly.pdbx_seq_one_letter_code
_entity_poly.pdbx_strand_id
1 'polypeptide(L)'
;MLNKKFKNTYRFALYGLSGSGKTCLLAALAMQRNPHPLSHSCIWNPPEIPKFSKENSQEHLLQKNSKEWMETAINKLANQEFPASNPKSNEQFVFEYNFIASTHQTFRIELVDYSGDLINPPMNVNVLAKNLRRRFVEMDGIVVFAEVPLPDASNSDELFKLQQTFSLLLKESNVNVALDMPIALLITKWDRYSKIDYSEPANEQTKLDVFINLNPPHRRLVDILRFSTTEGNFKIFPVSALGEFKQKNSIESESFGLEDAFIWLAQQRNGIDLQQFEEQVNNNSDKCKKNGQLLLDRFPKNSEQIERIKTLLQKCRRKRITRTFYVLITIIALWFITETSIDIMNYRQHTIVANLPHTTTKQLDAAENWLIDYIAAPYFRHLLTRILFNNDEAKSHLTRLQANREKVLWEPVVKSQSDLMVAANFAIEYLIHYPHGKHAQQARNIKLNAELLQNSQANADALRDNQFFAKKNWQDFDKISNALVKLHDLPLYPKVETDEQRQKRINWEKKLATHLLQLTEQQNWLKFLTSYEEKIQNKQFMAVAQDLINHHPTEHLEELKTSFKAVVIQELEELVEQTLKNNVDLFETEILLREYTKFPPQLQTDNGKKTIALLRYKIHERIDEELYDEVVKNPDLKHIQRYLQEAPLRNMRREIVDYKNFLSQIDPSNILRLRLKLSKITWVNVNDQNNIVSVFLNGKQAIYNDKVDANHGSTTTGIIGLSSVFSAKPNHPITIAISVTNEGLFLNDDYGHAMVELTVSELAEPILGYPLTLRTDGNKGQKTGTAFFELEGFPREPILPPWRSN
;
A
#
# COMPACT_ATOMS: atom_id res chain seq x y z
N MET A 1 -10.59 10.40 20.24
CA MET A 1 -11.44 9.28 19.75
C MET A 1 -12.18 9.74 18.51
N LEU A 2 -11.77 9.24 17.35
CA LEU A 2 -12.32 9.61 16.05
C LEU A 2 -13.66 8.88 15.80
N ASN A 3 -14.61 9.61 15.22
CA ASN A 3 -16.00 9.24 15.01
C ASN A 3 -16.10 8.22 13.85
N LYS A 4 -15.74 6.96 14.08
CA LYS A 4 -15.78 5.89 13.07
C LYS A 4 -17.24 5.56 12.75
N LYS A 5 -17.67 5.75 11.49
CA LYS A 5 -19.02 5.38 11.04
C LYS A 5 -19.15 3.86 11.06
N PHE A 6 -20.17 3.32 11.72
CA PHE A 6 -20.52 1.90 11.63
C PHE A 6 -20.85 1.57 10.17
N LYS A 7 -20.01 0.73 9.53
CA LYS A 7 -20.23 0.15 8.20
C LYS A 7 -20.77 -1.28 8.36
N ASN A 8 -21.47 -1.80 7.35
CA ASN A 8 -21.93 -3.20 7.30
C ASN A 8 -20.84 -4.19 6.85
N THR A 9 -19.64 -3.68 6.54
CA THR A 9 -18.48 -4.46 6.10
C THR A 9 -17.33 -4.21 7.07
N TYR A 10 -16.73 -5.28 7.59
CA TYR A 10 -15.51 -5.20 8.41
C TYR A 10 -14.29 -5.10 7.50
N ARG A 11 -13.35 -4.23 7.81
CA ARG A 11 -12.09 -4.11 7.06
C ARG A 11 -10.94 -4.69 7.85
N PHE A 12 -10.33 -5.77 7.37
CA PHE A 12 -9.17 -6.38 8.03
C PHE A 12 -7.91 -6.25 7.19
N ALA A 13 -6.83 -5.85 7.85
CA ALA A 13 -5.52 -5.74 7.22
C ALA A 13 -4.77 -7.07 7.35
N LEU A 14 -4.23 -7.57 6.24
CA LEU A 14 -3.38 -8.77 6.23
C LEU A 14 -1.91 -8.36 6.18
N TYR A 15 -1.14 -8.90 7.11
CA TYR A 15 0.30 -8.66 7.22
C TYR A 15 1.06 -9.95 7.38
N GLY A 16 2.19 -10.06 6.73
CA GLY A 16 3.03 -11.25 6.84
C GLY A 16 4.12 -11.26 5.81
N LEU A 17 5.09 -12.14 6.02
CA LEU A 17 6.26 -12.21 5.17
C LEU A 17 5.93 -12.66 3.74
N SER A 18 6.84 -12.41 2.79
CA SER A 18 6.76 -13.06 1.49
C SER A 18 6.82 -14.57 1.70
N GLY A 19 5.99 -15.35 1.01
CA GLY A 19 5.94 -16.79 1.21
C GLY A 19 5.28 -17.28 2.51
N SER A 20 4.79 -16.40 3.41
CA SER A 20 4.05 -16.78 4.63
C SER A 20 2.69 -17.45 4.36
N GLY A 21 2.26 -17.54 3.09
CA GLY A 21 1.02 -18.21 2.69
C GLY A 21 -0.20 -17.32 2.60
N LYS A 22 -0.08 -15.98 2.65
CA LYS A 22 -1.21 -15.04 2.50
C LYS A 22 -2.04 -15.30 1.24
N THR A 23 -1.39 -15.28 0.06
CA THR A 23 -2.04 -15.54 -1.23
C THR A 23 -2.66 -16.93 -1.29
N CYS A 24 -1.99 -17.94 -0.72
CA CYS A 24 -2.51 -19.31 -0.68
C CYS A 24 -3.78 -19.39 0.18
N LEU A 25 -3.79 -18.76 1.34
CA LEU A 25 -4.94 -18.71 2.24
C LEU A 25 -6.12 -17.98 1.59
N LEU A 26 -5.88 -16.83 0.98
CA LEU A 26 -6.88 -16.03 0.28
C LEU A 26 -7.53 -16.80 -0.89
N ALA A 27 -6.72 -17.45 -1.71
CA ALA A 27 -7.22 -18.27 -2.80
C ALA A 27 -7.95 -19.51 -2.28
N ALA A 28 -7.43 -20.18 -1.24
CA ALA A 28 -8.14 -21.28 -0.59
C ALA A 28 -9.51 -20.83 -0.03
N LEU A 29 -9.62 -19.62 0.55
CA LEU A 29 -10.89 -19.01 0.99
C LEU A 29 -11.91 -18.81 -0.13
N ALA A 30 -11.47 -18.74 -1.38
CA ALA A 30 -12.32 -18.55 -2.55
C ALA A 30 -12.65 -19.87 -3.27
N MET A 31 -12.01 -20.98 -2.91
CA MET A 31 -12.22 -22.30 -3.52
C MET A 31 -13.31 -23.09 -2.81
N GLN A 32 -13.85 -24.10 -3.49
CA GLN A 32 -14.69 -25.11 -2.86
C GLN A 32 -13.83 -26.01 -1.97
N ARG A 33 -14.32 -26.32 -0.77
CA ARG A 33 -13.57 -27.00 0.29
C ARG A 33 -14.47 -27.94 1.08
N ASN A 34 -13.83 -28.84 1.83
CA ASN A 34 -14.52 -29.60 2.85
C ASN A 34 -15.17 -28.68 3.89
N PRO A 35 -16.36 -29.01 4.40
CA PRO A 35 -17.01 -28.23 5.44
C PRO A 35 -16.10 -28.10 6.65
N HIS A 36 -15.97 -26.89 7.19
CA HIS A 36 -15.26 -26.69 8.45
C HIS A 36 -15.95 -27.52 9.56
N PRO A 37 -15.24 -28.15 10.51
CA PRO A 37 -15.85 -28.97 11.55
C PRO A 37 -16.86 -28.21 12.43
N LEU A 38 -16.64 -26.90 12.60
CA LEU A 38 -17.57 -26.00 13.28
C LEU A 38 -18.70 -25.47 12.38
N SER A 39 -18.88 -26.03 11.17
CA SER A 39 -19.83 -25.55 10.16
C SER A 39 -19.61 -24.09 9.74
N HIS A 40 -18.37 -23.59 9.87
CA HIS A 40 -17.97 -22.32 9.29
C HIS A 40 -17.85 -22.45 7.78
N SER A 41 -18.17 -21.38 7.05
CA SER A 41 -17.94 -21.31 5.61
C SER A 41 -17.60 -19.90 5.17
N CYS A 42 -17.09 -19.78 3.95
CA CYS A 42 -16.69 -18.51 3.37
C CYS A 42 -17.02 -18.52 1.88
N ILE A 43 -17.51 -17.39 1.38
CA ILE A 43 -17.82 -17.18 -0.03
C ILE A 43 -17.09 -15.92 -0.48
N TRP A 44 -16.25 -16.03 -1.50
CA TRP A 44 -15.63 -14.88 -2.14
C TRP A 44 -16.66 -14.12 -3.00
N ASN A 45 -16.73 -12.80 -2.82
CA ASN A 45 -17.56 -11.91 -3.62
C ASN A 45 -16.65 -11.15 -4.61
N PRO A 46 -16.48 -11.62 -5.85
CA PRO A 46 -15.68 -10.91 -6.82
C PRO A 46 -16.29 -9.52 -7.09
N PRO A 47 -15.46 -8.46 -7.24
CA PRO A 47 -15.98 -7.12 -7.49
C PRO A 47 -16.76 -7.07 -8.81
N GLU A 48 -17.95 -6.45 -8.77
CA GLU A 48 -18.76 -6.19 -9.97
C GLU A 48 -18.17 -5.00 -10.73
N ILE A 49 -17.43 -5.27 -11.81
CA ILE A 49 -16.83 -4.24 -12.66
C ILE A 49 -17.93 -3.68 -13.59
N PRO A 50 -18.41 -2.44 -13.41
CA PRO A 50 -19.48 -1.89 -14.24
C PRO A 50 -19.00 -1.72 -15.68
N LYS A 51 -19.75 -2.25 -16.65
CA LYS A 51 -19.39 -2.21 -18.08
C LYS A 51 -19.25 -0.78 -18.68
N PHE A 52 -19.65 0.27 -17.95
CA PHE A 52 -19.73 1.65 -18.44
C PHE A 52 -19.12 2.71 -17.51
N SER A 53 -18.39 2.33 -16.45
CA SER A 53 -17.67 3.33 -15.65
C SER A 53 -16.40 3.80 -16.37
N LYS A 54 -16.10 5.11 -16.32
CA LYS A 54 -14.88 5.71 -16.88
C LYS A 54 -13.65 4.87 -16.48
N GLU A 55 -12.99 4.28 -17.47
CA GLU A 55 -11.86 3.33 -17.33
C GLU A 55 -10.63 3.87 -16.57
N ASN A 56 -10.63 5.13 -16.12
CA ASN A 56 -9.47 5.84 -15.58
C ASN A 56 -9.53 6.15 -14.07
N SER A 57 -10.48 5.60 -13.30
CA SER A 57 -10.44 5.77 -11.83
C SER A 57 -9.50 4.73 -11.20
N GLN A 58 -8.59 5.18 -10.33
CA GLN A 58 -7.62 4.31 -9.62
C GLN A 58 -8.30 3.15 -8.87
N GLU A 59 -9.50 3.40 -8.31
CA GLU A 59 -10.29 2.39 -7.60
C GLU A 59 -10.77 1.26 -8.52
N HIS A 60 -11.16 1.58 -9.76
CA HIS A 60 -11.58 0.60 -10.75
C HIS A 60 -10.42 -0.29 -11.21
N LEU A 61 -9.24 0.29 -11.43
CA LEU A 61 -8.01 -0.45 -11.73
C LEU A 61 -7.63 -1.38 -10.56
N LEU A 62 -7.73 -0.89 -9.32
CA LEU A 62 -7.45 -1.68 -8.11
C LEU A 62 -8.36 -2.92 -8.01
N GLN A 63 -9.66 -2.75 -8.22
CA GLN A 63 -10.64 -3.83 -8.19
C GLN A 63 -10.41 -4.85 -9.31
N LYS A 64 -10.12 -4.36 -10.52
CA LYS A 64 -9.80 -5.23 -11.67
C LYS A 64 -8.53 -6.06 -11.40
N ASN A 65 -7.45 -5.42 -10.98
CA ASN A 65 -6.19 -6.10 -10.67
C ASN A 65 -6.36 -7.12 -9.52
N SER A 66 -7.15 -6.76 -8.49
CA SER A 66 -7.46 -7.68 -7.38
C SER A 66 -8.23 -8.91 -7.82
N LYS A 67 -9.20 -8.74 -8.72
CA LYS A 67 -9.94 -9.86 -9.28
C LYS A 67 -9.03 -10.78 -10.12
N GLU A 68 -8.29 -10.22 -11.07
CA GLU A 68 -7.40 -11.00 -11.97
C GLU A 68 -6.31 -11.74 -11.19
N TRP A 69 -5.75 -11.10 -10.16
CA TRP A 69 -4.77 -11.71 -9.27
C TRP A 69 -5.35 -12.91 -8.50
N MET A 70 -6.55 -12.74 -7.93
CA MET A 70 -7.22 -13.81 -7.19
C MET A 70 -7.58 -14.98 -8.11
N GLU A 71 -8.15 -14.71 -9.29
CA GLU A 71 -8.49 -15.76 -10.28
C GLU A 71 -7.25 -16.55 -10.70
N THR A 72 -6.13 -15.86 -10.93
CA THR A 72 -4.85 -16.50 -11.23
C THR A 72 -4.36 -17.38 -10.08
N ALA A 73 -4.48 -16.90 -8.84
CA ALA A 73 -4.06 -17.65 -7.66
C ALA A 73 -4.93 -18.89 -7.42
N ILE A 74 -6.25 -18.77 -7.60
CA ILE A 74 -7.20 -19.90 -7.56
C ILE A 74 -6.84 -20.94 -8.62
N ASN A 75 -6.62 -20.52 -9.87
CA ASN A 75 -6.27 -21.43 -10.96
C ASN A 75 -4.96 -22.19 -10.69
N LYS A 76 -3.95 -21.50 -10.14
CA LYS A 76 -2.68 -22.16 -9.76
C LYS A 76 -2.89 -23.20 -8.66
N LEU A 77 -3.59 -22.86 -7.59
CA LEU A 77 -3.87 -23.81 -6.51
C LEU A 77 -4.71 -25.01 -7.00
N ALA A 78 -5.71 -24.76 -7.86
CA ALA A 78 -6.52 -25.82 -8.47
C ALA A 78 -5.67 -26.79 -9.31
N ASN A 79 -4.59 -26.29 -9.94
CA ASN A 79 -3.62 -27.09 -10.69
C ASN A 79 -2.47 -27.65 -9.83
N GLN A 80 -2.58 -27.59 -8.50
CA GLN A 80 -1.53 -28.00 -7.55
C GLN A 80 -0.21 -27.22 -7.69
N GLU A 81 -0.27 -26.00 -8.24
CA GLU A 81 0.85 -25.08 -8.36
C GLU A 81 0.80 -24.01 -7.27
N PHE A 82 1.96 -23.52 -6.84
CA PHE A 82 2.03 -22.42 -5.89
C PHE A 82 1.74 -21.08 -6.58
N PRO A 83 0.79 -20.27 -6.06
CA PRO A 83 0.58 -18.93 -6.57
C PRO A 83 1.83 -18.07 -6.37
N ALA A 84 2.07 -17.14 -7.29
CA ALA A 84 3.19 -16.22 -7.16
C ALA A 84 3.04 -15.38 -5.88
N SER A 85 4.16 -15.00 -5.28
CA SER A 85 4.13 -13.98 -4.24
C SER A 85 3.66 -12.67 -4.84
N ASN A 86 2.87 -11.92 -4.07
CA ASN A 86 2.38 -10.61 -4.47
C ASN A 86 3.57 -9.69 -4.88
N PRO A 87 3.51 -8.98 -6.02
CA PRO A 87 4.58 -8.07 -6.46
C PRO A 87 5.03 -7.10 -5.35
N LYS A 88 6.32 -6.77 -5.34
CA LYS A 88 6.93 -5.87 -4.34
C LYS A 88 6.62 -4.38 -4.57
N SER A 89 5.75 -4.03 -5.53
CA SER A 89 5.31 -2.66 -5.79
C SER A 89 4.33 -2.18 -4.70
N ASN A 90 4.12 -0.87 -4.55
CA ASN A 90 3.17 -0.26 -3.59
C ASN A 90 1.68 -0.60 -3.87
N GLU A 91 1.40 -1.68 -4.61
CA GLU A 91 0.06 -2.11 -4.99
C GLU A 91 -0.61 -2.82 -3.80
N GLN A 92 -1.78 -2.33 -3.44
CA GLN A 92 -2.64 -2.94 -2.43
C GLN A 92 -3.69 -3.80 -3.13
N PHE A 93 -4.04 -4.95 -2.57
CA PHE A 93 -5.10 -5.77 -3.10
C PHE A 93 -6.26 -5.85 -2.12
N VAL A 94 -7.48 -5.73 -2.63
CA VAL A 94 -8.70 -5.67 -1.82
C VAL A 94 -9.62 -6.81 -2.23
N PHE A 95 -10.04 -7.61 -1.26
CA PHE A 95 -10.85 -8.81 -1.49
C PHE A 95 -12.05 -8.84 -0.55
N GLU A 96 -13.25 -9.03 -1.09
CA GLU A 96 -14.46 -9.13 -0.27
C GLU A 96 -14.94 -10.57 -0.11
N TYR A 97 -15.28 -10.94 1.10
CA TYR A 97 -15.78 -12.27 1.45
C TYR A 97 -17.00 -12.18 2.37
N ASN A 98 -17.89 -13.16 2.27
CA ASN A 98 -18.94 -13.42 3.25
C ASN A 98 -18.55 -14.64 4.07
N PHE A 99 -18.17 -14.43 5.33
CA PHE A 99 -17.90 -15.50 6.29
C PHE A 99 -19.19 -15.84 7.03
N ILE A 100 -19.51 -17.12 7.13
CA ILE A 100 -20.72 -17.60 7.79
C ILE A 100 -20.26 -18.41 9.01
N ALA A 101 -20.63 -17.96 10.20
CA ALA A 101 -20.33 -18.68 11.44
C ALA A 101 -21.35 -19.80 11.71
N SER A 102 -21.05 -20.65 12.69
CA SER A 102 -21.90 -21.77 13.14
C SER A 102 -23.30 -21.32 13.57
N THR A 103 -23.45 -20.07 13.99
CA THR A 103 -24.72 -19.43 14.34
C THR A 103 -25.55 -18.98 13.14
N HIS A 104 -25.11 -19.28 11.91
CA HIS A 104 -25.64 -18.76 10.63
C HIS A 104 -25.53 -17.22 10.49
N GLN A 105 -24.74 -16.58 11.34
CA GLN A 105 -24.44 -15.17 11.19
C GLN A 105 -23.44 -14.96 10.07
N THR A 106 -23.78 -14.06 9.14
CA THR A 106 -22.90 -13.69 8.02
C THR A 106 -22.14 -12.40 8.34
N PHE A 107 -20.82 -12.45 8.19
CA PHE A 107 -19.92 -11.32 8.29
C PHE A 107 -19.38 -10.98 6.90
N ARG A 108 -19.76 -9.81 6.38
CA ARG A 108 -19.14 -9.27 5.16
C ARG A 108 -17.80 -8.64 5.54
N ILE A 109 -16.72 -9.18 5.02
CA ILE A 109 -15.35 -8.82 5.39
C ILE A 109 -14.58 -8.42 4.13
N GLU A 110 -14.02 -7.22 4.15
CA GLU A 110 -13.05 -6.72 3.18
C GLU A 110 -11.65 -6.98 3.74
N LEU A 111 -10.86 -7.78 3.03
CA LEU A 111 -9.47 -8.09 3.34
C LEU A 111 -8.55 -7.25 2.47
N VAL A 112 -7.64 -6.51 3.10
CA VAL A 112 -6.64 -5.69 2.41
C VAL A 112 -5.27 -6.32 2.59
N ASP A 113 -4.68 -6.83 1.51
CA ASP A 113 -3.33 -7.41 1.54
C ASP A 113 -2.26 -6.32 1.39
N TYR A 114 -1.51 -6.11 2.46
CA TYR A 114 -0.37 -5.20 2.49
C TYR A 114 0.93 -5.98 2.31
N SER A 115 1.12 -6.53 1.11
CA SER A 115 2.38 -7.17 0.73
C SER A 115 3.44 -6.10 0.39
N GLY A 116 4.69 -6.32 0.80
CA GLY A 116 5.83 -5.43 0.46
C GLY A 116 6.19 -4.37 1.52
N ASP A 117 5.21 -3.74 2.17
CA ASP A 117 5.47 -2.57 3.03
C ASP A 117 6.23 -2.87 4.35
N LEU A 118 6.18 -4.10 4.85
CA LEU A 118 6.76 -4.44 6.17
C LEU A 118 8.22 -4.94 6.13
N ILE A 119 8.78 -5.28 4.97
CA ILE A 119 9.91 -6.23 4.93
C ILE A 119 11.15 -5.67 4.22
N ASN A 120 10.95 -4.70 3.33
CA ASN A 120 12.03 -3.92 2.71
C ASN A 120 11.63 -2.45 2.69
N PRO A 121 11.73 -1.71 3.81
CA PRO A 121 11.57 -0.27 3.73
C PRO A 121 12.85 0.32 3.12
N PRO A 122 12.81 0.94 1.92
CA PRO A 122 13.79 1.97 1.56
C PRO A 122 13.63 3.23 2.43
N MET A 123 12.63 3.25 3.32
CA MET A 123 12.23 4.39 4.13
C MET A 123 12.70 4.31 5.60
N ASN A 124 12.90 5.49 6.18
CA ASN A 124 13.13 5.69 7.61
C ASN A 124 12.06 4.96 8.45
N VAL A 125 12.52 4.23 9.46
CA VAL A 125 11.76 3.41 10.43
C VAL A 125 10.57 4.15 11.05
N ASN A 126 10.70 5.45 11.33
CA ASN A 126 9.63 6.27 11.92
C ASN A 126 8.50 6.58 10.91
N VAL A 127 8.83 6.69 9.62
CA VAL A 127 7.85 6.91 8.55
C VAL A 127 6.99 5.66 8.35
N LEU A 128 7.58 4.47 8.46
CA LEU A 128 6.87 3.19 8.39
C LEU A 128 5.84 3.06 9.53
N ALA A 129 6.25 3.33 10.78
CA ALA A 129 5.35 3.28 11.93
C ALA A 129 4.18 4.27 11.81
N LYS A 130 4.45 5.49 11.35
CA LYS A 130 3.41 6.51 11.08
C LYS A 130 2.43 6.08 9.99
N ASN A 131 2.93 5.48 8.90
CA ASN A 131 2.10 4.97 7.81
C ASN A 131 1.22 3.79 8.24
N LEU A 132 1.77 2.84 9.01
CA LEU A 132 1.01 1.73 9.56
C LEU A 132 -0.11 2.21 10.48
N ARG A 133 0.18 3.13 11.41
CA ARG A 133 -0.86 3.73 12.28
C ARG A 133 -1.96 4.42 11.49
N ARG A 134 -1.60 5.22 10.47
CA ARG A 134 -2.58 5.88 9.60
C ARG A 134 -3.52 4.86 8.95
N ARG A 135 -2.98 3.74 8.48
CA ARG A 135 -3.79 2.66 7.90
C ARG A 135 -4.65 1.95 8.95
N PHE A 136 -4.12 1.70 10.15
CA PHE A 136 -4.87 1.04 11.23
C PHE A 136 -6.11 1.82 11.68
N VAL A 137 -6.10 3.16 11.57
CA VAL A 137 -7.29 3.99 11.87
C VAL A 137 -8.50 3.58 11.02
N GLU A 138 -8.27 3.08 9.81
CA GLU A 138 -9.33 2.66 8.90
C GLU A 138 -9.74 1.19 9.04
N MET A 139 -8.98 0.39 9.80
CA MET A 139 -9.15 -1.06 9.92
C MET A 139 -9.93 -1.44 11.17
N ASP A 140 -10.76 -2.46 11.08
CA ASP A 140 -11.56 -3.02 12.17
C ASP A 140 -10.85 -4.16 12.90
N GLY A 141 -9.77 -4.69 12.33
CA GLY A 141 -8.95 -5.76 12.89
C GLY A 141 -7.71 -6.01 12.05
N ILE A 142 -6.74 -6.73 12.61
CA ILE A 142 -5.46 -7.04 11.96
C ILE A 142 -5.24 -8.54 11.98
N VAL A 143 -4.81 -9.10 10.86
CA VAL A 143 -4.37 -10.49 10.73
C VAL A 143 -2.88 -10.51 10.42
N VAL A 144 -2.11 -11.17 11.29
CA VAL A 144 -0.66 -11.32 11.14
C VAL A 144 -0.36 -12.78 10.80
N PHE A 145 0.51 -13.02 9.82
CA PHE A 145 0.89 -14.35 9.36
C PHE A 145 2.33 -14.64 9.74
N ALA A 146 2.55 -15.75 10.45
CA ALA A 146 3.86 -16.28 10.78
C ALA A 146 3.90 -17.76 10.41
N GLU A 147 4.91 -18.19 9.66
CA GLU A 147 5.00 -19.60 9.24
C GLU A 147 5.57 -20.50 10.33
N VAL A 148 5.16 -21.77 10.32
CA VAL A 148 5.90 -22.83 11.02
C VAL A 148 7.25 -23.03 10.33
N PRO A 149 8.38 -22.95 11.08
CA PRO A 149 9.70 -23.13 10.51
C PRO A 149 9.88 -24.56 9.98
N LEU A 150 10.72 -24.73 8.96
CA LEU A 150 11.16 -26.06 8.56
C LEU A 150 12.13 -26.63 9.62
N PRO A 151 12.18 -27.96 9.85
CA PRO A 151 13.00 -28.57 10.89
C PRO A 151 14.49 -28.17 10.87
N ASP A 152 15.02 -27.85 9.69
CA ASP A 152 16.45 -27.53 9.47
C ASP A 152 16.71 -26.05 9.09
N ALA A 153 15.68 -25.20 9.06
CA ALA A 153 15.82 -23.82 8.62
C ALA A 153 16.00 -22.85 9.80
N SER A 154 17.14 -22.16 9.85
CA SER A 154 17.40 -21.05 10.78
C SER A 154 16.66 -19.76 10.34
N ASN A 155 15.33 -19.82 10.17
CA ASN A 155 14.49 -18.69 9.72
C ASN A 155 14.29 -17.61 10.82
N SER A 156 15.33 -17.28 11.61
CA SER A 156 15.26 -16.30 12.71
C SER A 156 15.10 -14.85 12.23
N ASP A 157 15.76 -14.50 11.13
CA ASP A 157 15.95 -13.10 10.74
C ASP A 157 14.66 -12.48 10.18
N GLU A 158 13.85 -13.30 9.55
CA GLU A 158 12.59 -12.93 8.92
C GLU A 158 11.50 -12.64 9.97
N LEU A 159 11.36 -13.51 10.96
CA LEU A 159 10.43 -13.30 12.07
C LEU A 159 10.85 -12.09 12.92
N PHE A 160 12.16 -11.85 13.05
CA PHE A 160 12.71 -10.71 13.76
C PHE A 160 12.33 -9.37 13.11
N LYS A 161 12.31 -9.26 11.78
CA LYS A 161 11.81 -8.07 11.08
C LYS A 161 10.35 -7.76 11.45
N LEU A 162 9.51 -8.78 11.48
CA LEU A 162 8.10 -8.62 11.82
C LEU A 162 7.92 -8.21 13.29
N GLN A 163 8.72 -8.78 14.20
CA GLN A 163 8.79 -8.35 15.60
C GLN A 163 9.23 -6.89 15.75
N GLN A 164 10.27 -6.46 15.01
CA GLN A 164 10.74 -5.08 15.06
C GLN A 164 9.65 -4.11 14.61
N THR A 165 8.97 -4.40 13.50
CA THR A 165 7.93 -3.50 12.98
C THR A 165 6.77 -3.30 13.96
N PHE A 166 6.28 -4.36 14.60
CA PHE A 166 5.24 -4.23 15.63
C PHE A 166 5.76 -3.63 16.94
N SER A 167 7.04 -3.83 17.29
CA SER A 167 7.66 -3.16 18.44
C SER A 167 7.76 -1.64 18.26
N LEU A 168 7.91 -1.17 17.03
CA LEU A 168 7.98 0.27 16.72
C LEU A 168 6.60 0.94 16.87
N LEU A 169 5.53 0.22 16.56
CA LEU A 169 4.17 0.68 16.83
C LEU A 169 3.92 0.95 18.32
N LEU A 170 4.65 0.28 19.22
CA LEU A 170 4.59 0.50 20.67
C LEU A 170 5.44 1.68 21.15
N LYS A 171 6.62 1.93 20.55
CA LYS A 171 7.61 2.89 21.10
C LYS A 171 7.31 4.37 20.85
N GLU A 172 6.71 4.73 19.72
CA GLU A 172 6.50 6.15 19.33
C GLU A 172 5.23 6.79 19.91
N SER A 173 4.39 6.04 20.64
CA SER A 173 3.19 6.64 21.22
C SER A 173 3.56 7.31 22.54
N ASN A 174 3.71 8.64 22.54
CA ASN A 174 3.84 9.46 23.76
C ASN A 174 2.63 9.34 24.72
N VAL A 175 1.63 8.52 24.36
CA VAL A 175 0.52 8.10 25.19
C VAL A 175 0.47 6.57 25.11
N ASN A 176 0.73 5.86 26.20
CA ASN A 176 0.64 4.39 26.32
C ASN A 176 -0.81 3.91 26.13
N VAL A 177 -1.42 4.13 24.96
CA VAL A 177 -2.76 3.64 24.65
C VAL A 177 -2.60 2.42 23.76
N ALA A 178 -2.82 1.24 24.36
CA ALA A 178 -2.97 0.00 23.63
C ALA A 178 -4.01 0.17 22.50
N LEU A 179 -3.81 -0.52 21.38
CA LEU A 179 -4.72 -0.45 20.25
C LEU A 179 -6.08 -1.02 20.66
N ASP A 180 -7.14 -0.22 20.50
CA ASP A 180 -8.53 -0.64 20.73
C ASP A 180 -9.11 -1.35 19.48
N MET A 181 -8.39 -2.37 19.02
CA MET A 181 -8.78 -3.23 17.90
C MET A 181 -8.27 -4.66 18.11
N PRO A 182 -9.00 -5.66 17.61
CA PRO A 182 -8.61 -7.05 17.74
C PRO A 182 -7.51 -7.43 16.74
N ILE A 183 -6.56 -8.24 17.19
CA ILE A 183 -5.45 -8.76 16.39
C ILE A 183 -5.47 -10.29 16.44
N ALA A 184 -5.46 -10.92 15.26
CA ALA A 184 -5.29 -12.37 15.13
C ALA A 184 -3.91 -12.69 14.56
N LEU A 185 -3.19 -13.62 15.19
CA LEU A 185 -1.94 -14.16 14.64
C LEU A 185 -2.20 -15.58 14.13
N LEU A 186 -2.01 -15.78 12.83
CA LEU A 186 -2.10 -17.06 12.15
C LEU A 186 -0.73 -17.71 12.09
N ILE A 187 -0.60 -18.87 12.71
CA ILE A 187 0.55 -19.75 12.51
C ILE A 187 0.28 -20.62 11.29
N THR A 188 0.84 -20.22 10.15
CA THR A 188 0.56 -20.83 8.85
C THR A 188 1.46 -22.02 8.54
N LYS A 189 1.00 -22.84 7.58
CA LYS A 189 1.67 -24.09 7.19
C LYS A 189 1.76 -25.05 8.37
N TRP A 190 0.67 -25.08 9.16
CA TRP A 190 0.57 -25.86 10.39
C TRP A 190 0.76 -27.37 10.18
N ASP A 191 0.46 -27.85 8.97
CA ASP A 191 0.74 -29.19 8.46
C ASP A 191 2.22 -29.61 8.57
N ARG A 192 3.15 -28.64 8.70
CA ARG A 192 4.58 -28.92 8.90
C ARG A 192 4.93 -29.31 10.34
N TYR A 193 4.12 -28.89 11.32
CA TYR A 193 4.41 -29.13 12.73
C TYR A 193 4.00 -30.54 13.16
N SER A 194 2.79 -30.95 12.79
CA SER A 194 2.27 -32.28 13.11
C SER A 194 1.12 -32.65 12.17
N LYS A 195 0.71 -33.93 12.21
CA LYS A 195 -0.52 -34.38 11.55
C LYS A 195 -1.73 -33.61 12.10
N ILE A 196 -2.55 -33.05 11.21
CA ILE A 196 -3.71 -32.23 11.57
C ILE A 196 -4.87 -33.15 11.96
N ASP A 197 -5.43 -32.91 13.16
CA ASP A 197 -6.66 -33.54 13.63
C ASP A 197 -7.88 -32.73 13.18
N TYR A 198 -8.46 -33.13 12.05
CA TYR A 198 -9.66 -32.49 11.49
C TYR A 198 -10.93 -32.80 12.29
N SER A 199 -10.98 -33.91 13.01
CA SER A 199 -12.14 -34.31 13.82
C SER A 199 -12.28 -33.48 15.09
N GLU A 200 -11.16 -33.12 15.71
CA GLU A 200 -11.13 -32.37 16.96
C GLU A 200 -10.22 -31.12 16.86
N PRO A 201 -10.69 -30.03 16.22
CA PRO A 201 -9.89 -28.80 16.06
C PRO A 201 -9.35 -28.20 17.36
N ALA A 202 -9.99 -28.48 18.49
CA ALA A 202 -9.52 -28.06 19.82
C ALA A 202 -8.16 -28.68 20.20
N ASN A 203 -7.86 -29.88 19.70
CA ASN A 203 -6.56 -30.53 19.90
C ASN A 203 -5.44 -29.75 19.20
N GLU A 204 -5.70 -29.19 18.01
CA GLU A 204 -4.74 -28.35 17.29
C GLU A 204 -4.44 -27.03 18.01
N GLN A 205 -5.43 -26.45 18.69
CA GLN A 205 -5.19 -25.29 19.55
C GLN A 205 -4.27 -25.63 20.73
N THR A 206 -4.45 -26.80 21.34
CA THR A 206 -3.59 -27.28 22.44
C THR A 206 -2.15 -27.51 21.96
N LYS A 207 -2.00 -28.11 20.77
CA LYS A 207 -0.69 -28.29 20.11
C LYS A 207 -0.03 -26.94 19.80
N LEU A 208 -0.81 -25.94 19.38
CA LEU A 208 -0.30 -24.59 19.14
C LEU A 208 0.25 -23.95 20.42
N ASP A 209 -0.43 -24.11 21.56
CA ASP A 209 0.07 -23.58 22.83
C ASP A 209 1.40 -24.23 23.24
N VAL A 210 1.55 -25.54 23.01
CA VAL A 210 2.83 -26.26 23.20
C VAL A 210 3.90 -25.72 22.24
N PHE A 211 3.57 -25.56 20.95
CA PHE A 211 4.48 -25.03 19.94
C PHE A 211 5.01 -23.64 20.31
N ILE A 212 4.14 -22.71 20.70
CA ILE A 212 4.56 -21.34 21.08
C ILE A 212 5.52 -21.37 22.27
N ASN A 213 5.28 -22.23 23.26
CA ASN A 213 6.16 -22.34 24.43
C ASN A 213 7.54 -22.89 24.09
N LEU A 214 7.63 -23.78 23.08
CA LEU A 214 8.89 -24.39 22.63
C LEU A 214 9.65 -23.58 21.57
N ASN A 215 9.03 -22.55 20.97
CA ASN A 215 9.61 -21.75 19.88
C ASN A 215 9.77 -20.27 20.28
N PRO A 216 10.93 -19.88 20.85
CA PRO A 216 11.16 -18.53 21.38
C PRO A 216 10.90 -17.37 20.39
N PRO A 217 11.23 -17.46 19.08
CA PRO A 217 10.91 -16.39 18.14
C PRO A 217 9.40 -16.12 18.02
N HIS A 218 8.58 -17.16 17.86
CA HIS A 218 7.13 -17.02 17.79
C HIS A 218 6.54 -16.54 19.10
N ARG A 219 7.05 -17.02 20.23
CA ARG A 219 6.67 -16.53 21.56
C ARG A 219 6.89 -15.02 21.70
N ARG A 220 8.06 -14.51 21.29
CA ARG A 220 8.35 -13.08 21.37
C ARG A 220 7.39 -12.25 20.50
N LEU A 221 7.03 -12.75 19.32
CA LEU A 221 6.03 -12.09 18.48
C LEU A 221 4.64 -12.09 19.14
N VAL A 222 4.24 -13.23 19.72
CA VAL A 222 2.99 -13.36 20.50
C VAL A 222 2.94 -12.32 21.62
N ASP A 223 4.02 -12.18 22.38
CA ASP A 223 4.10 -11.23 23.49
C ASP A 223 3.95 -9.78 22.97
N ILE A 224 4.69 -9.40 21.92
CA ILE A 224 4.62 -8.06 21.32
C ILE A 224 3.18 -7.73 20.88
N LEU A 225 2.53 -8.64 20.14
CA LEU A 225 1.18 -8.42 19.64
C LEU A 225 0.13 -8.39 20.77
N ARG A 226 0.26 -9.28 21.76
CA ARG A 226 -0.61 -9.32 22.94
C ARG A 226 -0.54 -8.03 23.74
N PHE A 227 0.66 -7.48 23.95
CA PHE A 227 0.85 -6.21 24.66
C PHE A 227 0.54 -4.98 23.79
N SER A 228 0.25 -5.17 22.50
CA SER A 228 -0.17 -4.08 21.60
C SER A 228 -1.66 -3.78 21.64
N THR A 229 -2.47 -4.64 22.24
CA THR A 229 -3.94 -4.47 22.32
C THR A 229 -4.42 -4.50 23.76
N THR A 230 -5.67 -4.08 23.97
CA THR A 230 -6.35 -4.25 25.26
C THR A 230 -6.62 -5.73 25.56
N GLU A 231 -6.77 -6.07 26.84
CA GLU A 231 -6.96 -7.46 27.26
C GLU A 231 -8.14 -8.12 26.53
N GLY A 232 -7.93 -9.36 26.05
CA GLY A 232 -8.93 -10.10 25.27
C GLY A 232 -8.93 -9.83 23.76
N ASN A 233 -8.26 -8.77 23.29
CA ASN A 233 -8.22 -8.39 21.87
C ASN A 233 -7.05 -9.01 21.09
N PHE A 234 -6.50 -10.13 21.55
CA PHE A 234 -5.46 -10.88 20.85
C PHE A 234 -5.71 -12.38 20.93
N LYS A 235 -5.61 -13.09 19.79
CA LYS A 235 -5.70 -14.55 19.73
C LYS A 235 -4.81 -15.14 18.64
N ILE A 236 -4.32 -16.36 18.89
CA ILE A 236 -3.49 -17.14 17.97
C ILE A 236 -4.29 -18.31 17.40
N PHE A 237 -4.06 -18.63 16.13
CA PHE A 237 -4.77 -19.71 15.42
C PHE A 237 -3.80 -20.56 14.58
N PRO A 238 -3.90 -21.89 14.63
CA PRO A 238 -3.18 -22.78 13.74
C PRO A 238 -3.91 -22.88 12.41
N VAL A 239 -3.20 -22.68 11.29
CA VAL A 239 -3.82 -22.63 9.96
C VAL A 239 -2.99 -23.36 8.92
N SER A 240 -3.66 -24.16 8.09
CA SER A 240 -3.06 -24.72 6.88
C SER A 240 -3.97 -24.50 5.68
N ALA A 241 -3.49 -23.73 4.71
CA ALA A 241 -4.26 -23.45 3.49
C ALA A 241 -4.34 -24.65 2.54
N LEU A 242 -3.34 -25.54 2.58
CA LEU A 242 -3.18 -26.64 1.63
C LEU A 242 -3.30 -28.03 2.27
N GLY A 243 -3.39 -28.13 3.61
CA GLY A 243 -3.46 -29.40 4.31
C GLY A 243 -2.15 -30.18 4.28
N GLU A 244 -2.23 -31.50 4.52
CA GLU A 244 -1.06 -32.38 4.47
C GLU A 244 -0.45 -32.42 3.05
N PHE A 245 0.80 -31.94 2.93
CA PHE A 245 1.56 -31.81 1.67
C PHE A 245 1.78 -33.12 0.86
N LYS A 246 1.20 -34.27 1.25
CA LYS A 246 1.57 -35.60 0.72
C LYS A 246 0.51 -36.36 -0.10
N GLN A 247 -0.71 -35.87 -0.32
CA GLN A 247 -1.67 -36.60 -1.16
C GLN A 247 -1.79 -36.02 -2.58
N LYS A 248 -1.21 -36.74 -3.55
CA LYS A 248 -1.16 -36.35 -4.97
C LYS A 248 -2.47 -36.49 -5.76
N ASN A 249 -3.56 -37.03 -5.18
CA ASN A 249 -4.69 -37.53 -5.98
C ASN A 249 -6.11 -37.11 -5.51
N SER A 250 -6.29 -36.22 -4.53
CA SER A 250 -7.61 -35.67 -4.20
C SER A 250 -7.78 -34.26 -4.78
N ILE A 251 -8.93 -34.01 -5.41
CA ILE A 251 -9.31 -32.70 -5.96
C ILE A 251 -9.76 -31.74 -4.83
N GLU A 252 -10.11 -32.28 -3.66
CA GLU A 252 -10.51 -31.51 -2.49
C GLU A 252 -9.30 -31.22 -1.59
N SER A 253 -8.98 -29.93 -1.44
CA SER A 253 -7.95 -29.44 -0.53
C SER A 253 -8.39 -29.62 0.93
N GLU A 254 -7.64 -30.39 1.71
CA GLU A 254 -7.87 -30.57 3.16
C GLU A 254 -7.36 -29.36 3.96
N SER A 255 -7.89 -28.18 3.67
CA SER A 255 -7.53 -26.98 4.41
C SER A 255 -8.03 -27.00 5.86
N PHE A 256 -7.31 -26.35 6.78
CA PHE A 256 -7.64 -26.30 8.20
C PHE A 256 -7.63 -24.86 8.75
N GLY A 257 -8.67 -24.51 9.51
CA GLY A 257 -8.74 -23.30 10.34
C GLY A 257 -8.79 -21.96 9.58
N LEU A 258 -9.17 -21.96 8.28
CA LEU A 258 -9.07 -20.76 7.45
C LEU A 258 -10.07 -19.67 7.82
N GLU A 259 -11.25 -20.02 8.32
CA GLU A 259 -12.33 -19.10 8.67
C GLU A 259 -12.22 -18.53 10.09
N ASP A 260 -11.62 -19.30 11.01
CA ASP A 260 -11.76 -19.10 12.45
C ASP A 260 -11.30 -17.73 12.94
N ALA A 261 -10.14 -17.27 12.45
CA ALA A 261 -9.59 -15.99 12.85
C ALA A 261 -10.45 -14.81 12.38
N PHE A 262 -11.02 -14.89 11.18
CA PHE A 262 -11.83 -13.82 10.60
C PHE A 262 -13.18 -13.68 11.31
N ILE A 263 -13.81 -14.82 11.61
CA ILE A 263 -15.04 -14.86 12.41
C ILE A 263 -14.77 -14.32 13.81
N TRP A 264 -13.69 -14.77 14.46
CA TRP A 264 -13.32 -14.28 15.79
C TRP A 264 -13.04 -12.76 15.78
N LEU A 265 -12.29 -12.24 14.81
CA LEU A 265 -12.03 -10.80 14.68
C LEU A 265 -13.33 -9.99 14.57
N ALA A 266 -14.27 -10.43 13.74
CA ALA A 266 -15.56 -9.74 13.57
C ALA A 266 -16.40 -9.78 14.85
N GLN A 267 -16.42 -10.92 15.55
CA GLN A 267 -17.10 -11.07 16.84
C GLN A 267 -16.46 -10.18 17.92
N GLN A 268 -15.13 -10.13 18.01
CA GLN A 268 -14.45 -9.26 18.97
C GLN A 268 -14.69 -7.78 18.67
N ARG A 269 -14.64 -7.38 17.40
CA ARG A 269 -14.95 -6.00 17.01
C ARG A 269 -16.37 -5.61 17.44
N ASN A 270 -17.34 -6.51 17.28
CA ASN A 270 -18.70 -6.29 17.77
C ASN A 270 -18.77 -6.12 19.28
N GLY A 271 -17.97 -6.89 20.04
CA GLY A 271 -17.84 -6.73 21.48
C GLY A 271 -17.32 -5.35 21.90
N ILE A 272 -16.24 -4.89 21.26
CA ILE A 272 -15.66 -3.55 21.49
C ILE A 272 -16.69 -2.46 21.18
N ASP A 273 -17.36 -2.56 20.03
CA ASP A 273 -18.34 -1.57 19.60
C ASP A 273 -19.57 -1.53 20.55
N LEU A 274 -19.99 -2.67 21.09
CA LEU A 274 -21.06 -2.75 22.10
C LEU A 274 -20.63 -2.09 23.42
N GLN A 275 -19.42 -2.37 23.91
CA GLN A 275 -18.89 -1.75 25.12
C GLN A 275 -18.80 -0.22 24.98
N GLN A 276 -18.27 0.27 23.85
CA GLN A 276 -18.22 1.70 23.56
C GLN A 276 -19.63 2.33 23.51
N PHE A 277 -20.61 1.59 23.00
CA PHE A 277 -22.01 2.04 23.00
C PHE A 277 -22.59 2.14 24.41
N GLU A 278 -22.33 1.15 25.27
CA GLU A 278 -22.72 1.16 26.69
C GLU A 278 -22.18 2.39 27.43
N GLU A 279 -20.92 2.74 27.21
CA GLU A 279 -20.29 3.94 27.80
C GLU A 279 -20.92 5.24 27.27
N GLN A 280 -21.25 5.31 25.98
CA GLN A 280 -21.82 6.50 25.34
C GLN A 280 -23.27 6.79 25.77
N VAL A 281 -24.07 5.74 26.05
CA VAL A 281 -25.48 5.86 26.46
C VAL A 281 -25.65 6.74 27.70
N ASN A 282 -24.65 6.77 28.59
CA ASN A 282 -24.67 7.59 29.80
C ASN A 282 -24.42 9.09 29.51
N ASN A 283 -23.69 9.40 28.44
CA ASN A 283 -23.14 10.74 28.18
C ASN A 283 -23.88 11.54 27.10
N ASN A 284 -24.56 10.90 26.13
CA ASN A 284 -25.21 11.62 25.02
C ASN A 284 -26.47 10.91 24.47
N SER A 285 -27.65 11.48 24.71
CA SER A 285 -28.94 10.87 24.35
C SER A 285 -29.26 10.86 22.84
N ASP A 286 -28.73 11.82 22.07
CA ASP A 286 -29.13 11.98 20.66
C ASP A 286 -28.35 11.03 19.73
N LYS A 287 -27.07 10.77 20.04
CA LYS A 287 -26.26 9.77 19.33
C LYS A 287 -26.65 8.33 19.66
N CYS A 288 -27.29 8.10 20.81
CA CYS A 288 -27.71 6.78 21.29
C CYS A 288 -28.61 6.01 20.29
N LYS A 289 -29.62 6.68 19.69
CA LYS A 289 -30.57 6.00 18.79
C LYS A 289 -29.89 5.47 17.53
N LYS A 290 -29.07 6.31 16.88
CA LYS A 290 -28.43 5.98 15.60
C LYS A 290 -27.41 4.85 15.76
N ASN A 291 -26.55 4.94 16.78
CA ASN A 291 -25.52 3.93 17.04
C ASN A 291 -26.14 2.60 17.47
N GLY A 292 -27.17 2.62 18.34
CA GLY A 292 -27.84 1.40 18.77
C GLY A 292 -28.60 0.69 17.64
N GLN A 293 -29.19 1.42 16.69
CA GLN A 293 -29.81 0.81 15.51
C GLN A 293 -28.79 0.09 14.63
N LEU A 294 -27.63 0.71 14.37
CA LEU A 294 -26.56 0.10 13.57
C LEU A 294 -25.98 -1.16 14.24
N LEU A 295 -25.93 -1.19 15.57
CA LEU A 295 -25.49 -2.38 16.30
C LEU A 295 -26.51 -3.52 16.28
N LEU A 296 -27.82 -3.23 16.33
CA LEU A 296 -28.85 -4.27 16.26
C LEU A 296 -28.75 -5.13 14.98
N ASP A 297 -28.38 -4.51 13.86
CA ASP A 297 -28.25 -5.20 12.57
C ASP A 297 -27.02 -6.13 12.52
N ARG A 298 -26.08 -6.01 13.47
CA ARG A 298 -24.83 -6.77 13.48
C ARG A 298 -24.87 -8.06 14.30
N PHE A 299 -25.82 -8.20 15.22
CA PHE A 299 -25.92 -9.37 16.09
C PHE A 299 -27.07 -10.30 15.67
N PRO A 300 -27.04 -11.60 16.02
CA PRO A 300 -28.16 -12.49 15.78
C PRO A 300 -29.42 -12.05 16.53
N LYS A 301 -30.60 -12.12 15.88
CA LYS A 301 -31.89 -11.58 16.37
C LYS A 301 -32.28 -11.99 17.80
N ASN A 302 -31.82 -13.16 18.25
CA ASN A 302 -32.14 -13.78 19.54
C ASN A 302 -30.94 -13.86 20.49
N SER A 303 -29.90 -13.07 20.26
CA SER A 303 -28.70 -13.06 21.10
C SER A 303 -28.88 -12.22 22.36
N GLU A 304 -28.16 -12.58 23.44
CA GLU A 304 -28.16 -11.81 24.69
C GLU A 304 -27.72 -10.35 24.46
N GLN A 305 -26.78 -10.15 23.53
CA GLN A 305 -26.26 -8.84 23.12
C GLN A 305 -27.37 -7.94 22.56
N ILE A 306 -28.28 -8.48 21.75
CA ILE A 306 -29.43 -7.70 21.24
C ILE A 306 -30.36 -7.27 22.37
N GLU A 307 -30.64 -8.15 23.33
CA GLU A 307 -31.47 -7.79 24.48
C GLU A 307 -30.80 -6.68 25.31
N ARG A 308 -29.47 -6.75 25.50
CA ARG A 308 -28.70 -5.65 26.11
C ARG A 308 -28.84 -4.34 25.32
N ILE A 309 -28.64 -4.35 23.99
CA ILE A 309 -28.78 -3.17 23.13
C ILE A 309 -30.20 -2.60 23.18
N LYS A 310 -31.24 -3.44 23.08
CA LYS A 310 -32.64 -3.02 23.21
C LYS A 310 -32.91 -2.36 24.55
N THR A 311 -32.38 -2.92 25.64
CA THR A 311 -32.52 -2.37 26.99
C THR A 311 -31.88 -0.98 27.11
N LEU A 312 -30.68 -0.79 26.53
CA LEU A 312 -30.00 0.51 26.47
C LEU A 312 -30.79 1.53 25.65
N LEU A 313 -31.32 1.14 24.48
CA LEU A 313 -32.17 1.98 23.65
C LEU A 313 -33.47 2.40 24.38
N GLN A 314 -34.07 1.49 25.15
CA GLN A 314 -35.24 1.81 25.99
C GLN A 314 -34.90 2.81 27.09
N LYS A 315 -33.74 2.69 27.75
CA LYS A 315 -33.26 3.69 28.74
C LYS A 315 -33.12 5.08 28.11
N CYS A 316 -32.54 5.17 26.91
CA CYS A 316 -32.44 6.44 26.16
C CYS A 316 -33.83 7.02 25.84
N ARG A 317 -34.80 6.19 25.43
CA ARG A 317 -36.18 6.62 25.12
C ARG A 317 -36.92 7.14 26.35
N ARG A 318 -36.81 6.47 27.51
CA ARG A 318 -37.47 6.89 28.76
C ARG A 318 -36.99 8.27 29.25
N LYS A 319 -35.68 8.54 29.20
CA LYS A 319 -35.08 9.83 29.61
C LYS A 319 -35.59 11.01 28.77
N ARG A 320 -35.94 10.76 27.50
CA ARG A 320 -36.54 11.78 26.61
C ARG A 320 -38.02 12.03 26.92
N ILE A 321 -38.81 10.97 27.14
CA ILE A 321 -40.26 11.07 27.37
C ILE A 321 -40.58 11.76 28.72
N THR A 322 -39.85 11.46 29.79
CA THR A 322 -40.08 12.09 31.10
C THR A 322 -39.87 13.60 31.07
N ARG A 323 -38.86 14.08 30.31
CA ARG A 323 -38.57 15.51 30.17
C ARG A 323 -39.69 16.27 29.44
N THR A 324 -40.31 15.67 28.43
CA THR A 324 -41.43 16.28 27.70
C THR A 324 -42.72 16.28 28.52
N PHE A 325 -42.97 15.24 29.32
CA PHE A 325 -44.20 15.10 30.10
C PHE A 325 -44.33 16.14 31.22
N TYR A 326 -43.25 16.43 31.96
CA TYR A 326 -43.28 17.42 33.05
C TYR A 326 -43.49 18.86 32.56
N VAL A 327 -42.93 19.21 31.40
CA VAL A 327 -43.13 20.51 30.74
C VAL A 327 -44.60 20.69 30.31
N LEU A 328 -45.23 19.62 29.80
CA LEU A 328 -46.60 19.69 29.32
C LEU A 328 -47.60 19.96 30.47
N ILE A 329 -47.43 19.31 31.62
CA ILE A 329 -48.33 19.47 32.78
C ILE A 329 -48.21 20.87 33.40
N THR A 330 -47.00 21.42 33.49
CA THR A 330 -46.81 22.78 34.01
C THR A 330 -47.41 23.84 33.09
N ILE A 331 -47.31 23.65 31.77
CA ILE A 331 -47.94 24.53 30.79
C ILE A 331 -49.46 24.50 30.93
N ILE A 332 -50.08 23.31 31.05
CA ILE A 332 -51.54 23.17 31.13
C ILE A 332 -52.09 23.83 32.41
N ALA A 333 -51.43 23.67 33.56
CA ALA A 333 -51.88 24.26 34.82
C ALA A 333 -51.75 25.80 34.82
N LEU A 334 -50.68 26.34 34.23
CA LEU A 334 -50.52 27.78 34.06
C LEU A 334 -51.61 28.36 33.14
N TRP A 335 -51.95 27.61 32.08
CA TRP A 335 -52.91 28.01 31.06
C TRP A 335 -54.31 28.28 31.63
N PHE A 336 -54.83 27.39 32.47
CA PHE A 336 -56.16 27.54 33.08
C PHE A 336 -56.28 28.76 34.03
N ILE A 337 -55.23 29.08 34.78
CA ILE A 337 -55.21 30.24 35.71
C ILE A 337 -55.10 31.56 34.94
N THR A 338 -54.26 31.58 33.89
CA THR A 338 -54.13 32.77 33.02
C THR A 338 -55.40 33.04 32.22
N GLU A 339 -56.05 32.01 31.67
CA GLU A 339 -57.22 32.16 30.82
C GLU A 339 -58.39 32.81 31.58
N THR A 340 -58.66 32.33 32.80
CA THR A 340 -59.75 32.87 33.65
C THR A 340 -59.53 34.34 34.03
N SER A 341 -58.28 34.74 34.27
CA SER A 341 -57.93 36.12 34.66
C SER A 341 -57.96 37.07 33.46
N ILE A 342 -57.51 36.60 32.29
CA ILE A 342 -57.49 37.35 31.03
C ILE A 342 -58.91 37.59 30.52
N ASP A 343 -59.81 36.61 30.62
CA ASP A 343 -61.18 36.73 30.12
C ASP A 343 -62.00 37.82 30.84
N ILE A 344 -61.83 37.96 32.16
CA ILE A 344 -62.52 39.00 32.95
C ILE A 344 -62.00 40.40 32.59
N MET A 345 -60.71 40.52 32.30
CA MET A 345 -60.08 41.79 31.95
C MET A 345 -60.42 42.21 30.51
N ASN A 346 -60.37 41.27 29.57
CA ASN A 346 -60.70 41.46 28.16
C ASN A 346 -62.17 41.83 27.96
N TYR A 347 -63.09 41.22 28.70
CA TYR A 347 -64.51 41.59 28.65
C TYR A 347 -64.73 43.09 28.95
N ARG A 348 -64.08 43.62 29.99
CA ARG A 348 -64.19 45.04 30.38
C ARG A 348 -63.49 45.97 29.38
N GLN A 349 -62.35 45.56 28.82
CA GLN A 349 -61.59 46.37 27.90
C GLN A 349 -62.26 46.48 26.51
N HIS A 350 -62.82 45.38 26.01
CA HIS A 350 -63.35 45.30 24.65
C HIS A 350 -64.77 45.85 24.49
N THR A 351 -65.57 45.83 25.55
CA THR A 351 -66.89 46.49 25.59
C THR A 351 -66.80 48.02 25.53
N ILE A 352 -65.71 48.61 26.04
CA ILE A 352 -65.43 50.06 25.95
C ILE A 352 -64.96 50.45 24.53
N VAL A 353 -64.12 49.60 23.92
CA VAL A 353 -63.54 49.80 22.58
C VAL A 353 -64.59 49.82 21.46
N ALA A 354 -65.66 49.04 21.58
CA ALA A 354 -66.71 48.94 20.57
C ALA A 354 -67.55 50.23 20.39
N ASN A 355 -67.50 51.17 21.35
CA ASN A 355 -68.35 52.36 21.38
C ASN A 355 -67.59 53.70 21.23
N LEU A 356 -66.25 53.67 21.07
CA LEU A 356 -65.44 54.88 20.90
C LEU A 356 -65.24 55.22 19.40
N PRO A 357 -65.30 56.51 19.00
CA PRO A 357 -65.13 56.91 17.60
C PRO A 357 -63.68 56.96 17.10
N HIS A 358 -62.69 56.79 18.00
CA HIS A 358 -61.24 56.89 17.68
C HIS A 358 -60.47 55.61 18.01
N THR A 359 -61.12 54.46 18.01
CA THR A 359 -60.49 53.19 18.39
C THR A 359 -59.55 52.69 17.31
N THR A 360 -58.37 52.24 17.72
CA THR A 360 -57.35 51.73 16.80
C THR A 360 -57.78 50.37 16.20
N THR A 361 -57.32 50.06 14.99
CA THR A 361 -57.60 48.78 14.30
C THR A 361 -57.23 47.57 15.15
N LYS A 362 -56.11 47.66 15.89
CA LYS A 362 -55.64 46.62 16.83
C LYS A 362 -56.59 46.39 18.01
N GLN A 363 -57.23 47.45 18.51
CA GLN A 363 -58.19 47.35 19.60
C GLN A 363 -59.51 46.73 19.10
N LEU A 364 -59.96 47.10 17.90
CA LEU A 364 -61.13 46.49 17.25
C LEU A 364 -60.88 45.00 16.94
N ASP A 365 -59.68 44.62 16.49
CA ASP A 365 -59.32 43.23 16.24
C ASP A 365 -59.33 42.36 17.50
N ALA A 366 -58.69 42.86 18.55
CA ALA A 366 -58.66 42.16 19.84
C ALA A 366 -60.07 41.97 20.42
N ALA A 367 -60.93 42.97 20.25
CA ALA A 367 -62.33 42.90 20.69
C ALA A 367 -63.16 41.92 19.85
N GLU A 368 -62.97 41.89 18.54
CA GLU A 368 -63.70 40.99 17.64
C GLU A 368 -63.29 39.52 17.83
N ASN A 369 -61.99 39.24 17.80
CA ASN A 369 -61.47 37.88 17.95
C ASN A 369 -61.81 37.29 19.32
N TRP A 370 -61.70 38.11 20.37
CA TRP A 370 -62.10 37.69 21.71
C TRP A 370 -63.60 37.34 21.77
N LEU A 371 -64.48 38.15 21.16
CA LEU A 371 -65.92 37.86 21.11
C LEU A 371 -66.23 36.60 20.27
N ILE A 372 -65.58 36.41 19.12
CA ILE A 372 -65.73 35.20 18.28
C ILE A 372 -65.29 33.94 19.04
N ASP A 373 -64.10 33.99 19.65
CA ASP A 373 -63.53 32.88 20.41
C ASP A 373 -64.40 32.55 21.63
N TYR A 374 -64.88 33.58 22.32
CA TYR A 374 -65.79 33.45 23.47
C TYR A 374 -67.13 32.78 23.10
N ILE A 375 -67.68 33.13 21.93
CA ILE A 375 -68.95 32.59 21.39
C ILE A 375 -68.79 31.14 20.92
N ALA A 376 -67.72 30.83 20.19
CA ALA A 376 -67.46 29.54 19.55
C ALA A 376 -66.86 28.49 20.50
N ALA A 377 -66.36 28.90 21.66
CA ALA A 377 -65.71 28.02 22.62
C ALA A 377 -66.63 26.88 23.13
N PRO A 378 -66.12 25.63 23.25
CA PRO A 378 -66.85 24.50 23.84
C PRO A 378 -67.36 24.80 25.26
N TYR A 379 -68.43 24.14 25.71
CA TYR A 379 -69.10 24.44 26.99
C TYR A 379 -68.15 24.50 28.20
N PHE A 380 -67.08 23.69 28.21
CA PHE A 380 -66.12 23.62 29.32
C PHE A 380 -65.05 24.72 29.32
N ARG A 381 -64.90 25.49 28.23
CA ARG A 381 -63.96 26.62 28.14
C ARG A 381 -64.74 27.89 28.48
N HIS A 382 -64.18 28.76 29.33
CA HIS A 382 -64.87 29.90 29.95
C HIS A 382 -65.98 29.51 30.96
N LEU A 383 -65.85 28.33 31.58
CA LEU A 383 -66.84 27.72 32.49
C LEU A 383 -67.26 28.65 33.63
N LEU A 384 -66.34 29.47 34.14
CA LEU A 384 -66.58 30.45 35.21
C LEU A 384 -67.05 31.82 34.70
N THR A 385 -66.62 32.25 33.51
CA THR A 385 -66.92 33.57 32.93
C THR A 385 -68.28 33.62 32.23
N ARG A 386 -68.80 32.48 31.73
CA ARG A 386 -70.14 32.37 31.11
C ARG A 386 -71.32 32.52 32.09
N ILE A 387 -71.07 32.52 33.40
CA ILE A 387 -72.06 32.83 34.44
C ILE A 387 -72.40 34.33 34.45
N LEU A 388 -71.48 35.19 33.99
CA LEU A 388 -71.60 36.65 34.07
C LEU A 388 -71.89 37.33 32.73
N PHE A 389 -71.54 36.71 31.60
CA PHE A 389 -71.77 37.26 30.26
C PHE A 389 -72.29 36.18 29.31
N ASN A 390 -73.53 36.33 28.83
CA ASN A 390 -74.19 35.30 28.04
C ASN A 390 -73.84 35.38 26.53
N ASN A 391 -74.09 34.28 25.82
CA ASN A 391 -73.67 34.12 24.43
C ASN A 391 -74.45 35.02 23.45
N ASP A 392 -75.68 35.39 23.80
CA ASP A 392 -76.55 36.18 22.92
C ASP A 392 -76.21 37.68 22.94
N GLU A 393 -75.79 38.22 24.10
CA GLU A 393 -75.24 39.56 24.18
C GLU A 393 -73.93 39.69 23.38
N ALA A 394 -73.04 38.69 23.49
CA ALA A 394 -71.77 38.66 22.75
C ALA A 394 -71.96 38.71 21.22
N LYS A 395 -72.94 37.97 20.69
CA LYS A 395 -73.25 37.96 19.24
C LYS A 395 -73.72 39.31 18.72
N SER A 396 -74.55 40.02 19.49
CA SER A 396 -75.06 41.34 19.10
C SER A 396 -73.96 42.42 19.05
N HIS A 397 -72.99 42.35 19.99
CA HIS A 397 -71.83 43.24 20.02
C HIS A 397 -70.85 42.95 18.87
N LEU A 398 -70.67 41.68 18.52
CA LEU A 398 -69.81 41.25 17.43
C LEU A 398 -70.26 41.82 16.07
N THR A 399 -71.56 41.76 15.75
CA THR A 399 -72.08 42.24 14.46
C THR A 399 -71.89 43.75 14.27
N ARG A 400 -72.04 44.55 15.33
CA ARG A 400 -71.86 46.01 15.27
C ARG A 400 -70.39 46.40 15.10
N LEU A 401 -69.50 45.66 15.75
CA LEU A 401 -68.05 45.86 15.68
C LEU A 401 -67.53 45.51 14.27
N GLN A 402 -68.00 44.40 13.70
CA GLN A 402 -67.68 43.96 12.35
C GLN A 402 -68.05 44.98 11.26
N ALA A 403 -69.17 45.70 11.40
CA ALA A 403 -69.55 46.70 10.40
C ALA A 403 -68.65 47.95 10.43
N ASN A 404 -68.22 48.39 11.63
CA ASN A 404 -67.35 49.56 11.79
C ASN A 404 -65.92 49.27 11.33
N ARG A 405 -65.44 48.06 11.62
CA ARG A 405 -64.07 47.65 11.33
C ARG A 405 -63.79 47.48 9.84
N GLU A 406 -64.73 46.96 9.06
CA GLU A 406 -64.57 46.80 7.61
C GLU A 406 -64.27 48.15 6.92
N LYS A 407 -64.91 49.22 7.40
CA LYS A 407 -64.70 50.58 6.90
C LYS A 407 -63.30 51.11 7.22
N VAL A 408 -62.84 50.92 8.46
CA VAL A 408 -61.53 51.42 8.92
C VAL A 408 -60.36 50.70 8.20
N LEU A 409 -60.50 49.40 7.93
CA LEU A 409 -59.43 48.62 7.29
C LEU A 409 -59.31 48.85 5.78
N TRP A 410 -60.40 49.21 5.09
CA TRP A 410 -60.35 49.44 3.65
C TRP A 410 -59.86 50.86 3.27
N GLU A 411 -60.13 51.86 4.09
CA GLU A 411 -59.79 53.26 3.80
C GLU A 411 -58.28 53.52 3.53
N PRO A 412 -57.32 52.91 4.25
CA PRO A 412 -55.89 53.02 3.96
C PRO A 412 -55.50 52.42 2.60
N VAL A 413 -56.14 51.34 2.15
CA VAL A 413 -55.88 50.72 0.83
C VAL A 413 -56.14 51.72 -0.30
N VAL A 414 -57.23 52.51 -0.17
CA VAL A 414 -57.60 53.53 -1.15
C VAL A 414 -56.63 54.71 -1.12
N LYS A 415 -56.19 55.14 0.06
CA LYS A 415 -55.25 56.27 0.21
C LYS A 415 -53.84 55.95 -0.29
N SER A 416 -53.43 54.69 -0.25
CA SER A 416 -52.07 54.25 -0.63
C SER A 416 -51.95 53.76 -2.07
N GLN A 417 -52.96 53.97 -2.92
CA GLN A 417 -53.01 53.40 -4.28
C GLN A 417 -51.86 53.83 -5.21
N SER A 418 -51.13 54.91 -4.88
CA SER A 418 -49.93 55.37 -5.60
C SER A 418 -48.67 54.57 -5.30
N ASP A 419 -48.64 53.76 -4.21
CA ASP A 419 -47.55 52.86 -3.86
C ASP A 419 -48.10 51.44 -3.73
N LEU A 420 -47.84 50.61 -4.74
CA LEU A 420 -48.38 49.26 -4.84
C LEU A 420 -47.99 48.36 -3.66
N MET A 421 -46.79 48.53 -3.09
CA MET A 421 -46.32 47.70 -1.97
C MET A 421 -47.00 48.10 -0.66
N VAL A 422 -47.18 49.41 -0.43
CA VAL A 422 -47.90 49.92 0.74
C VAL A 422 -49.39 49.60 0.64
N ALA A 423 -50.00 49.77 -0.54
CA ALA A 423 -51.37 49.37 -0.81
C ALA A 423 -51.60 47.87 -0.60
N ALA A 424 -50.65 47.02 -0.99
CA ALA A 424 -50.74 45.58 -0.80
C ALA A 424 -50.65 45.16 0.67
N ASN A 425 -49.82 45.80 1.49
CA ASN A 425 -49.79 45.53 2.93
C ASN A 425 -51.17 45.80 3.58
N PHE A 426 -51.78 46.94 3.27
CA PHE A 426 -53.13 47.24 3.74
C PHE A 426 -54.20 46.32 3.13
N ALA A 427 -54.05 45.90 1.87
CA ALA A 427 -54.96 44.96 1.23
C ALA A 427 -54.86 43.54 1.83
N ILE A 428 -53.66 43.10 2.21
CA ILE A 428 -53.43 41.85 2.95
C ILE A 428 -54.08 41.93 4.33
N GLU A 429 -53.86 43.04 5.05
CA GLU A 429 -54.50 43.29 6.35
C GLU A 429 -56.03 43.26 6.23
N TYR A 430 -56.59 43.89 5.21
CA TYR A 430 -58.02 43.80 4.91
C TYR A 430 -58.48 42.35 4.65
N LEU A 431 -57.74 41.57 3.86
CA LEU A 431 -58.10 40.18 3.52
C LEU A 431 -58.01 39.19 4.68
N ILE A 432 -57.17 39.46 5.68
CA ILE A 432 -57.10 38.63 6.90
C ILE A 432 -58.42 38.71 7.67
N HIS A 433 -59.00 39.91 7.75
CA HIS A 433 -60.22 40.15 8.52
C HIS A 433 -61.50 39.97 7.69
N TYR A 434 -61.44 40.26 6.38
CA TYR A 434 -62.58 40.19 5.47
C TYR A 434 -62.24 39.40 4.19
N PRO A 435 -61.98 38.08 4.29
CA PRO A 435 -61.59 37.26 3.15
C PRO A 435 -62.69 37.16 2.07
N HIS A 436 -63.95 37.39 2.46
CA HIS A 436 -65.14 37.42 1.60
C HIS A 436 -65.89 38.76 1.69
N GLY A 437 -65.28 39.79 2.27
CA GLY A 437 -65.91 41.11 2.43
C GLY A 437 -66.09 41.85 1.12
N LYS A 438 -66.75 43.01 1.18
CA LYS A 438 -67.17 43.78 0.02
C LYS A 438 -66.03 44.14 -0.93
N HIS A 439 -64.83 44.33 -0.40
CA HIS A 439 -63.63 44.73 -1.16
C HIS A 439 -62.63 43.58 -1.37
N ALA A 440 -62.98 42.34 -1.02
CA ALA A 440 -62.05 41.21 -1.05
C ALA A 440 -61.44 40.95 -2.43
N GLN A 441 -62.23 41.09 -3.51
CA GLN A 441 -61.70 40.87 -4.87
C GLN A 441 -60.68 41.95 -5.28
N GLN A 442 -60.92 43.21 -4.92
CA GLN A 442 -60.00 44.31 -5.18
C GLN A 442 -58.71 44.15 -4.37
N ALA A 443 -58.83 43.77 -3.10
CA ALA A 443 -57.69 43.48 -2.24
C ALA A 443 -56.83 42.31 -2.77
N ARG A 444 -57.46 41.24 -3.27
CA ARG A 444 -56.77 40.09 -3.88
C ARG A 444 -55.97 40.51 -5.13
N ASN A 445 -56.53 41.37 -5.96
CA ASN A 445 -55.85 41.86 -7.15
C ASN A 445 -54.64 42.75 -6.80
N ILE A 446 -54.78 43.64 -5.80
CA ILE A 446 -53.66 44.48 -5.32
C ILE A 446 -52.55 43.62 -4.73
N LYS A 447 -52.91 42.65 -3.87
CA LYS A 447 -51.98 41.67 -3.30
C LYS A 447 -51.22 40.90 -4.39
N LEU A 448 -51.95 40.35 -5.36
CA LEU A 448 -51.36 39.59 -6.46
C LEU A 448 -50.37 40.45 -7.27
N ASN A 449 -50.74 41.67 -7.62
CA ASN A 449 -49.86 42.56 -8.39
C ASN A 449 -48.58 42.95 -7.63
N ALA A 450 -48.67 43.17 -6.31
CA ALA A 450 -47.49 43.41 -5.48
C ALA A 450 -46.61 42.16 -5.34
N GLU A 451 -47.20 40.97 -5.18
CA GLU A 451 -46.46 39.70 -5.16
C GLU A 451 -45.72 39.47 -6.49
N LEU A 452 -46.34 39.76 -7.63
CA LEU A 452 -45.68 39.66 -8.94
C LEU A 452 -44.49 40.62 -9.04
N LEU A 453 -44.62 41.87 -8.58
CA LEU A 453 -43.54 42.86 -8.57
C LEU A 453 -42.40 42.46 -7.62
N GLN A 454 -42.72 42.04 -6.40
CA GLN A 454 -41.74 41.59 -5.40
C GLN A 454 -40.99 40.35 -5.87
N ASN A 455 -41.69 39.38 -6.46
CA ASN A 455 -41.08 38.17 -7.01
C ASN A 455 -40.15 38.50 -8.20
N SER A 456 -40.54 39.46 -9.05
CA SER A 456 -39.66 39.95 -10.13
C SER A 456 -38.41 40.66 -9.60
N GLN A 457 -38.54 41.48 -8.54
CA GLN A 457 -37.39 42.11 -7.87
C GLN A 457 -36.49 41.07 -7.20
N ALA A 458 -37.06 40.09 -6.50
CA ALA A 458 -36.32 39.00 -5.87
C ALA A 458 -35.50 38.18 -6.89
N ASN A 459 -36.05 37.94 -8.10
CA ASN A 459 -35.29 37.33 -9.20
C ASN A 459 -34.08 38.19 -9.60
N ALA A 460 -34.25 39.52 -9.71
CA ALA A 460 -33.17 40.44 -10.08
C ALA A 460 -32.08 40.51 -9.00
N ASP A 461 -32.46 40.59 -7.73
CA ASP A 461 -31.51 40.67 -6.62
C ASP A 461 -30.75 39.35 -6.44
N ALA A 462 -31.42 38.20 -6.57
CA ALA A 462 -30.76 36.90 -6.51
C ALA A 462 -29.71 36.73 -7.63
N LEU A 463 -30.01 37.22 -8.85
CA LEU A 463 -29.04 37.25 -9.94
C LEU A 463 -27.85 38.19 -9.62
N ARG A 464 -28.12 39.37 -9.05
CA ARG A 464 -27.07 40.33 -8.65
C ARG A 464 -26.16 39.75 -7.56
N ASP A 465 -26.74 39.09 -6.55
CA ASP A 465 -26.00 38.45 -5.46
C ASP A 465 -25.12 37.31 -5.98
N ASN A 466 -25.64 36.49 -6.90
CA ASN A 466 -24.86 35.46 -7.58
C ASN A 466 -23.68 36.07 -8.34
N GLN A 467 -23.91 37.14 -9.11
CA GLN A 467 -22.87 37.87 -9.83
C GLN A 467 -21.80 38.43 -8.89
N PHE A 468 -22.20 39.04 -7.78
CA PHE A 468 -21.28 39.58 -6.78
C PHE A 468 -20.44 38.47 -6.12
N PHE A 469 -21.08 37.38 -5.72
CA PHE A 469 -20.41 36.23 -5.12
C PHE A 469 -19.37 35.63 -6.07
N ALA A 470 -19.72 35.42 -7.34
CA ALA A 470 -18.78 34.92 -8.33
C ALA A 470 -17.64 35.89 -8.60
N LYS A 471 -17.90 37.20 -8.78
CA LYS A 471 -16.83 38.20 -8.99
C LYS A 471 -15.85 38.27 -7.82
N LYS A 472 -16.33 38.18 -6.58
CA LYS A 472 -15.46 38.17 -5.38
C LYS A 472 -14.55 36.95 -5.33
N ASN A 473 -14.98 35.83 -5.90
CA ASN A 473 -14.28 34.56 -5.85
C ASN A 473 -13.75 34.13 -7.23
N TRP A 474 -13.40 35.09 -8.10
CA TRP A 474 -13.08 34.85 -9.50
C TRP A 474 -11.93 33.84 -9.74
N GLN A 475 -11.03 33.66 -8.77
CA GLN A 475 -9.88 32.73 -8.87
C GLN A 475 -10.15 31.34 -8.24
N ASP A 476 -11.29 31.15 -7.60
CA ASP A 476 -11.59 29.94 -6.82
C ASP A 476 -12.55 29.03 -7.60
N PHE A 477 -12.00 27.94 -8.15
CA PHE A 477 -12.74 27.01 -9.02
C PHE A 477 -14.03 26.49 -8.37
N ASP A 478 -13.96 26.01 -7.13
CA ASP A 478 -15.12 25.43 -6.44
C ASP A 478 -16.19 26.48 -6.18
N LYS A 479 -15.79 27.71 -5.82
CA LYS A 479 -16.76 28.79 -5.60
C LYS A 479 -17.40 29.28 -6.89
N ILE A 480 -16.67 29.34 -8.01
CA ILE A 480 -17.24 29.69 -9.31
C ILE A 480 -18.16 28.57 -9.83
N SER A 481 -17.76 27.31 -9.67
CA SER A 481 -18.60 26.15 -10.00
C SER A 481 -19.91 26.18 -9.21
N ASN A 482 -19.84 26.43 -7.90
CA ASN A 482 -21.02 26.60 -7.05
C ASN A 482 -21.87 27.81 -7.47
N ALA A 483 -21.26 28.90 -7.94
CA ALA A 483 -22.00 30.06 -8.45
C ALA A 483 -22.77 29.71 -9.73
N LEU A 484 -22.18 28.91 -10.63
CA LEU A 484 -22.85 28.42 -11.84
C LEU A 484 -24.01 27.47 -11.48
N VAL A 485 -23.82 26.54 -10.53
CA VAL A 485 -24.91 25.68 -10.04
C VAL A 485 -26.07 26.52 -9.48
N LYS A 486 -25.77 27.49 -8.61
CA LYS A 486 -26.78 28.42 -8.07
C LYS A 486 -27.45 29.25 -9.15
N LEU A 487 -26.78 29.52 -10.27
CA LEU A 487 -27.35 30.27 -11.38
C LEU A 487 -28.38 29.44 -12.17
N HIS A 488 -28.21 28.11 -12.22
CA HIS A 488 -29.20 27.19 -12.81
C HIS A 488 -30.48 27.08 -11.97
N ASP A 489 -30.39 27.32 -10.66
CA ASP A 489 -31.55 27.42 -9.77
C ASP A 489 -32.31 28.76 -9.92
N LEU A 490 -31.80 29.69 -10.73
CA LEU A 490 -32.46 30.96 -11.04
C LEU A 490 -33.19 30.90 -12.40
N PRO A 491 -34.33 31.59 -12.54
CA PRO A 491 -34.98 32.49 -11.56
C PRO A 491 -35.73 31.74 -10.44
N LEU A 492 -35.82 32.34 -9.25
CA LEU A 492 -36.59 31.81 -8.11
C LEU A 492 -38.09 31.70 -8.42
N TYR A 493 -38.59 32.64 -9.24
CA TYR A 493 -39.98 32.71 -9.67
C TYR A 493 -40.06 32.77 -11.21
N PRO A 494 -40.06 31.62 -11.91
CA PRO A 494 -39.98 31.58 -13.38
C PRO A 494 -41.14 32.26 -14.11
N LYS A 495 -42.33 32.27 -13.52
CA LYS A 495 -43.55 32.82 -14.15
C LYS A 495 -43.54 34.35 -14.29
N VAL A 496 -42.61 35.04 -13.61
CA VAL A 496 -42.49 36.51 -13.60
C VAL A 496 -41.11 37.01 -14.05
N GLU A 497 -40.28 36.11 -14.58
CA GLU A 497 -38.99 36.47 -15.17
C GLU A 497 -39.25 37.33 -16.42
N THR A 498 -38.65 38.51 -16.47
CA THR A 498 -38.69 39.35 -17.68
C THR A 498 -37.65 38.87 -18.69
N ASP A 499 -37.87 39.14 -19.98
CA ASP A 499 -36.89 38.76 -21.02
C ASP A 499 -35.51 39.39 -20.78
N GLU A 500 -35.46 40.60 -20.22
CA GLU A 500 -34.21 41.26 -19.84
C GLU A 500 -33.47 40.47 -18.74
N GLN A 501 -34.17 40.01 -17.72
CA GLN A 501 -33.59 39.19 -16.64
C GLN A 501 -33.07 37.86 -17.19
N ARG A 502 -33.84 37.21 -18.06
CA ARG A 502 -33.44 35.96 -18.71
C ARG A 502 -32.16 36.12 -19.53
N GLN A 503 -32.07 37.17 -20.34
CA GLN A 503 -30.88 37.43 -21.17
C GLN A 503 -29.65 37.75 -20.31
N LYS A 504 -29.80 38.53 -19.24
CA LYS A 504 -28.72 38.78 -18.28
C LYS A 504 -28.21 37.50 -17.63
N ARG A 505 -29.10 36.58 -17.28
CA ARG A 505 -28.76 35.27 -16.70
C ARG A 505 -27.99 34.40 -17.68
N ILE A 506 -28.49 34.22 -18.91
CA ILE A 506 -27.82 33.42 -19.95
C ILE A 506 -26.42 33.96 -20.27
N ASN A 507 -26.28 35.27 -20.42
CA ASN A 507 -24.97 35.89 -20.68
C ASN A 507 -23.99 35.68 -19.52
N TRP A 508 -24.48 35.73 -18.28
CA TRP A 508 -23.67 35.46 -17.11
C TRP A 508 -23.25 33.99 -17.01
N GLU A 509 -24.16 33.07 -17.31
CA GLU A 509 -23.91 31.63 -17.37
C GLU A 509 -22.77 31.32 -18.35
N LYS A 510 -22.87 31.85 -19.58
CA LYS A 510 -21.82 31.70 -20.60
C LYS A 510 -20.47 32.21 -20.10
N LYS A 511 -20.45 33.37 -19.43
CA LYS A 511 -19.22 33.97 -18.89
C LYS A 511 -18.59 33.13 -17.78
N LEU A 512 -19.40 32.58 -16.87
CA LEU A 512 -18.91 31.68 -15.81
C LEU A 512 -18.39 30.36 -16.40
N ALA A 513 -19.11 29.77 -17.35
CA ALA A 513 -18.70 28.53 -18.00
C ALA A 513 -17.35 28.68 -18.73
N THR A 514 -17.17 29.76 -19.51
CA THR A 514 -15.89 30.05 -20.17
C THR A 514 -14.76 30.24 -19.16
N HIS A 515 -15.00 30.94 -18.05
CA HIS A 515 -13.98 31.16 -17.03
C HIS A 515 -13.60 29.88 -16.28
N LEU A 516 -14.56 28.99 -16.00
CA LEU A 516 -14.29 27.68 -15.40
C LEU A 516 -13.42 26.80 -16.30
N LEU A 517 -13.63 26.85 -17.62
CA LEU A 517 -12.76 26.15 -18.56
C LEU A 517 -11.31 26.66 -18.44
N GLN A 518 -11.10 27.97 -18.40
CA GLN A 518 -9.77 28.57 -18.23
C GLN A 518 -9.10 28.16 -16.91
N LEU A 519 -9.83 28.19 -15.79
CA LEU A 519 -9.30 27.74 -14.49
C LEU A 519 -8.96 26.24 -14.49
N THR A 520 -9.76 25.43 -15.19
CA THR A 520 -9.51 23.99 -15.33
C THR A 520 -8.23 23.73 -16.13
N GLU A 521 -8.03 24.46 -17.23
CA GLU A 521 -6.81 24.39 -18.03
C GLU A 521 -5.57 24.78 -17.20
N GLN A 522 -5.66 25.86 -16.41
CA GLN A 522 -4.57 26.28 -15.52
C GLN A 522 -4.25 25.23 -14.44
N GLN A 523 -5.26 24.65 -13.79
CA GLN A 523 -5.04 23.59 -12.79
C GLN A 523 -4.45 22.33 -13.41
N ASN A 524 -4.91 21.95 -14.61
CA ASN A 524 -4.37 20.80 -15.32
C ASN A 524 -2.90 21.04 -15.73
N TRP A 525 -2.56 22.26 -16.14
CA TRP A 525 -1.17 22.65 -16.41
C TRP A 525 -0.28 22.56 -15.17
N LEU A 526 -0.74 23.06 -14.01
CA LEU A 526 0.02 22.96 -12.76
C LEU A 526 0.22 21.50 -12.30
N LYS A 527 -0.82 20.67 -12.43
CA LYS A 527 -0.71 19.23 -12.15
C LYS A 527 0.28 18.55 -13.09
N PHE A 528 0.25 18.91 -14.37
CA PHE A 528 1.20 18.44 -15.35
C PHE A 528 2.64 18.85 -15.00
N LEU A 529 2.88 20.11 -14.64
CA LEU A 529 4.20 20.59 -14.20
C LEU A 529 4.69 19.88 -12.94
N THR A 530 3.82 19.68 -11.95
CA THR A 530 4.18 18.95 -10.72
C THR A 530 4.59 17.50 -11.05
N SER A 531 3.82 16.83 -11.90
CA SER A 531 4.15 15.47 -12.35
C SER A 531 5.42 15.43 -13.21
N TYR A 532 5.67 16.45 -14.01
CA TYR A 532 6.88 16.60 -14.81
C TYR A 532 8.11 16.70 -13.91
N GLU A 533 8.09 17.59 -12.91
CA GLU A 533 9.20 17.81 -11.97
C GLU A 533 9.50 16.55 -11.15
N GLU A 534 8.46 15.88 -10.63
CA GLU A 534 8.62 14.63 -9.89
C GLU A 534 9.28 13.53 -10.74
N LYS A 535 8.85 13.38 -12.01
CA LYS A 535 9.44 12.38 -12.91
C LYS A 535 10.88 12.71 -13.30
N ILE A 536 11.23 13.99 -13.45
CA ILE A 536 12.63 14.42 -13.65
C ILE A 536 13.49 14.05 -12.43
N GLN A 537 13.05 14.40 -11.22
CA GLN A 537 13.78 14.09 -9.98
C GLN A 537 13.97 12.57 -9.78
N ASN A 538 12.98 11.77 -10.18
CA ASN A 538 13.03 10.32 -10.13
C ASN A 538 13.76 9.68 -11.33
N LYS A 539 14.42 10.48 -12.19
CA LYS A 539 15.19 10.03 -13.37
C LYS A 539 14.35 9.25 -14.41
N GLN A 540 13.03 9.47 -14.44
CA GLN A 540 12.10 8.82 -15.36
C GLN A 540 12.00 9.58 -16.70
N PHE A 541 13.16 9.86 -17.30
CA PHE A 541 13.26 10.80 -18.42
C PHE A 541 12.46 10.37 -19.66
N MET A 542 12.40 9.06 -19.96
CA MET A 542 11.60 8.55 -21.09
C MET A 542 10.10 8.79 -20.89
N ALA A 543 9.59 8.64 -19.66
CA ALA A 543 8.19 8.90 -19.35
C ALA A 543 7.87 10.40 -19.51
N VAL A 544 8.77 11.28 -19.05
CA VAL A 544 8.66 12.73 -19.28
C VAL A 544 8.66 13.07 -20.76
N ALA A 545 9.55 12.44 -21.54
CA ALA A 545 9.60 12.66 -22.98
C ALA A 545 8.30 12.27 -23.67
N GLN A 546 7.67 11.15 -23.27
CA GLN A 546 6.36 10.74 -23.79
C GLN A 546 5.25 11.71 -23.40
N ASP A 547 5.22 12.14 -22.13
CA ASP A 547 4.23 13.09 -21.63
C ASP A 547 4.29 14.42 -22.38
N LEU A 548 5.50 14.95 -22.62
CA LEU A 548 5.71 16.19 -23.37
C LEU A 548 5.20 16.11 -24.82
N ILE A 549 5.26 14.94 -25.45
CA ILE A 549 4.77 14.76 -26.83
C ILE A 549 3.26 14.56 -26.88
N ASN A 550 2.71 13.89 -25.88
CA ASN A 550 1.28 13.60 -25.83
C ASN A 550 0.44 14.78 -25.31
N HIS A 551 1.06 15.79 -24.71
CA HIS A 551 0.36 16.97 -24.22
C HIS A 551 -0.08 17.91 -25.36
N HIS A 552 -1.22 18.58 -25.17
CA HIS A 552 -1.75 19.49 -26.19
C HIS A 552 -0.80 20.68 -26.41
N PRO A 553 -0.60 21.14 -27.67
CA PRO A 553 0.31 22.23 -27.97
C PRO A 553 -0.11 23.53 -27.29
N THR A 554 0.77 24.08 -26.46
CA THR A 554 0.67 25.42 -25.87
C THR A 554 2.03 26.11 -25.98
N GLU A 555 2.06 27.43 -25.92
CA GLU A 555 3.32 28.20 -25.96
C GLU A 555 4.26 27.78 -24.81
N HIS A 556 3.72 27.60 -23.60
CA HIS A 556 4.47 27.13 -22.43
C HIS A 556 5.01 25.70 -22.58
N LEU A 557 4.33 24.83 -23.35
CA LEU A 557 4.82 23.48 -23.61
C LEU A 557 6.09 23.49 -24.47
N GLU A 558 6.18 24.39 -25.46
CA GLU A 558 7.37 24.48 -26.32
C GLU A 558 8.59 25.02 -25.57
N GLU A 559 8.39 25.97 -24.65
CA GLU A 559 9.43 26.39 -23.70
C GLU A 559 9.89 25.23 -22.82
N LEU A 560 8.95 24.45 -22.26
CA LEU A 560 9.27 23.31 -21.41
C LEU A 560 10.01 22.20 -22.17
N LYS A 561 9.63 21.90 -23.42
CA LYS A 561 10.35 20.97 -24.30
C LYS A 561 11.78 21.44 -24.58
N THR A 562 11.98 22.74 -24.71
CA THR A 562 13.30 23.33 -24.93
C THR A 562 14.17 23.21 -23.68
N SER A 563 13.62 23.53 -22.51
CA SER A 563 14.30 23.36 -21.22
C SER A 563 14.66 21.89 -20.95
N PHE A 564 13.71 20.97 -21.19
CA PHE A 564 13.91 19.53 -21.02
C PHE A 564 15.15 18.98 -21.74
N LYS A 565 15.39 19.43 -22.99
CA LYS A 565 16.55 19.03 -23.79
C LYS A 565 17.88 19.32 -23.10
N ALA A 566 17.97 20.43 -22.37
CA ALA A 566 19.17 20.83 -21.65
C ALA A 566 19.26 20.11 -20.30
N VAL A 567 18.16 20.14 -19.53
CA VAL A 567 18.09 19.55 -18.18
C VAL A 567 18.44 18.06 -18.22
N VAL A 568 17.89 17.29 -19.16
CA VAL A 568 18.14 15.83 -19.19
C VAL A 568 19.60 15.50 -19.45
N ILE A 569 20.31 16.29 -20.26
CA ILE A 569 21.73 16.07 -20.53
C ILE A 569 22.54 16.38 -19.27
N GLN A 570 22.27 17.50 -18.62
CA GLN A 570 22.94 17.90 -17.38
C GLN A 570 22.75 16.85 -16.27
N GLU A 571 21.52 16.37 -16.05
CA GLU A 571 21.22 15.34 -15.06
C GLU A 571 21.92 14.01 -15.37
N LEU A 572 22.01 13.62 -16.65
CA LEU A 572 22.74 12.42 -17.06
C LEU A 572 24.27 12.58 -16.92
N GLU A 573 24.81 13.77 -17.17
CA GLU A 573 26.23 14.07 -16.91
C GLU A 573 26.55 13.93 -15.42
N GLU A 574 25.76 14.57 -14.55
CA GLU A 574 25.95 14.50 -13.10
C GLU A 574 25.80 13.06 -12.58
N LEU A 575 24.80 12.33 -13.07
CA LEU A 575 24.63 10.92 -12.73
C LEU A 575 25.86 10.10 -13.08
N VAL A 576 26.41 10.26 -14.29
CA VAL A 576 27.60 9.52 -14.72
C VAL A 576 28.82 9.88 -13.87
N GLU A 577 29.01 11.15 -13.54
CA GLU A 577 30.10 11.56 -12.64
C GLU A 577 29.98 10.93 -11.25
N GLN A 578 28.78 10.90 -10.67
CA GLN A 578 28.52 10.26 -9.39
C GLN A 578 28.75 8.74 -9.45
N THR A 579 28.26 8.09 -10.50
CA THR A 579 28.42 6.65 -10.74
C THR A 579 29.90 6.28 -10.88
N LEU A 580 30.67 7.02 -11.67
CA LEU A 580 32.10 6.77 -11.86
C LEU A 580 32.91 7.02 -10.58
N LYS A 581 32.50 8.00 -9.75
CA LYS A 581 33.18 8.31 -8.48
C LYS A 581 32.94 7.25 -7.41
N ASN A 582 31.72 6.72 -7.32
CA ASN A 582 31.32 5.81 -6.25
C ASN A 582 31.35 4.33 -6.66
N ASN A 583 31.46 4.03 -7.96
CA ASN A 583 31.41 2.68 -8.53
C ASN A 583 30.13 1.91 -8.17
N VAL A 584 28.98 2.59 -8.20
CA VAL A 584 27.66 2.03 -7.86
C VAL A 584 26.73 2.19 -9.07
N ASP A 585 25.98 1.15 -9.41
CA ASP A 585 24.91 1.16 -10.43
C ASP A 585 25.36 1.49 -11.88
N LEU A 586 26.54 1.03 -12.29
CA LEU A 586 27.08 1.22 -13.64
C LEU A 586 26.12 0.73 -14.75
N PHE A 587 25.51 -0.43 -14.58
CA PHE A 587 24.57 -1.01 -15.55
C PHE A 587 23.25 -0.23 -15.63
N GLU A 588 22.72 0.25 -14.50
CA GLU A 588 21.50 1.08 -14.51
C GLU A 588 21.75 2.43 -15.19
N THR A 589 22.93 3.02 -14.94
CA THR A 589 23.36 4.25 -15.61
C THR A 589 23.49 4.05 -17.13
N GLU A 590 24.02 2.92 -17.61
CA GLU A 590 24.04 2.58 -19.04
C GLU A 590 22.64 2.54 -19.64
N ILE A 591 21.69 1.91 -18.94
CA ILE A 591 20.29 1.78 -19.39
C ILE A 591 19.68 3.17 -19.61
N LEU A 592 19.85 4.09 -18.64
CA LEU A 592 19.33 5.46 -18.73
C LEU A 592 19.95 6.24 -19.89
N LEU A 593 21.27 6.12 -20.09
CA LEU A 593 21.95 6.74 -21.23
C LEU A 593 21.46 6.17 -22.57
N ARG A 594 21.18 4.87 -22.63
CA ARG A 594 20.63 4.21 -23.82
C ARG A 594 19.20 4.66 -24.11
N GLU A 595 18.39 4.91 -23.09
CA GLU A 595 17.02 5.41 -23.26
C GLU A 595 16.96 6.75 -23.97
N TYR A 596 17.92 7.66 -23.73
CA TYR A 596 17.98 8.95 -24.45
C TYR A 596 17.96 8.78 -25.97
N THR A 597 18.63 7.74 -26.51
CA THR A 597 18.62 7.47 -27.96
C THR A 597 17.24 7.10 -28.51
N LYS A 598 16.34 6.64 -27.64
CA LYS A 598 14.95 6.26 -27.96
C LYS A 598 13.97 7.42 -27.80
N PHE A 599 14.41 8.59 -27.35
CA PHE A 599 13.53 9.74 -27.19
C PHE A 599 12.95 10.17 -28.55
N PRO A 600 11.76 10.78 -28.58
CA PRO A 600 11.24 11.42 -29.79
C PRO A 600 12.29 12.39 -30.39
N PRO A 601 12.52 12.39 -31.72
CA PRO A 601 13.60 13.19 -32.34
C PRO A 601 13.55 14.68 -32.00
N GLN A 602 12.34 15.23 -31.83
CA GLN A 602 12.11 16.63 -31.46
C GLN A 602 12.52 17.01 -30.04
N LEU A 603 12.80 16.03 -29.18
CA LEU A 603 13.33 16.20 -27.82
C LEU A 603 14.81 15.83 -27.72
N GLN A 604 15.46 15.50 -28.85
CA GLN A 604 16.89 15.27 -28.91
C GLN A 604 17.58 16.48 -29.54
N THR A 605 18.83 16.72 -29.13
CA THR A 605 19.74 17.64 -29.82
C THR A 605 20.94 16.88 -30.35
N ASP A 606 21.54 17.32 -31.45
CA ASP A 606 22.74 16.67 -32.00
C ASP A 606 23.94 16.80 -31.06
N ASN A 607 24.03 17.92 -30.31
CA ASN A 607 25.01 18.07 -29.25
C ASN A 607 24.75 17.04 -28.13
N GLY A 608 23.50 16.92 -27.66
CA GLY A 608 23.12 15.94 -26.65
C GLY A 608 23.43 14.51 -27.07
N LYS A 609 23.17 14.12 -28.32
CA LYS A 609 23.56 12.79 -28.85
C LYS A 609 25.06 12.54 -28.75
N LYS A 610 25.89 13.53 -29.10
CA LYS A 610 27.35 13.44 -28.99
C LYS A 610 27.80 13.32 -27.54
N THR A 611 27.24 14.14 -26.64
CA THR A 611 27.50 14.07 -25.20
C THR A 611 27.14 12.70 -24.63
N ILE A 612 25.93 12.20 -24.90
CA ILE A 612 25.50 10.87 -24.43
C ILE A 612 26.39 9.76 -24.99
N ALA A 613 26.81 9.83 -26.26
CA ALA A 613 27.75 8.86 -26.81
C ALA A 613 29.09 8.84 -26.06
N LEU A 614 29.62 10.03 -25.70
CA LEU A 614 30.84 10.16 -24.91
C LEU A 614 30.66 9.61 -23.48
N LEU A 615 29.55 9.96 -22.81
CA LEU A 615 29.25 9.45 -21.46
C LEU A 615 29.09 7.93 -21.44
N ARG A 616 28.42 7.36 -22.45
CA ARG A 616 28.27 5.91 -22.59
C ARG A 616 29.62 5.23 -22.77
N TYR A 617 30.51 5.82 -23.58
CA TYR A 617 31.86 5.29 -23.74
C TYR A 617 32.61 5.23 -22.40
N LYS A 618 32.58 6.30 -21.59
CA LYS A 618 33.19 6.32 -20.25
C LYS A 618 32.63 5.24 -19.30
N ILE A 619 31.30 5.08 -19.28
CA ILE A 619 30.65 4.02 -18.48
C ILE A 619 31.05 2.64 -18.99
N HIS A 620 31.09 2.44 -20.31
CA HIS A 620 31.50 1.19 -20.92
C HIS A 620 32.96 0.84 -20.61
N GLU A 621 33.88 1.81 -20.62
CA GLU A 621 35.26 1.60 -20.18
C GLU A 621 35.31 1.09 -18.74
N ARG A 622 34.54 1.72 -17.83
CA ARG A 622 34.52 1.32 -16.43
C ARG A 622 33.91 -0.07 -16.19
N ILE A 623 32.83 -0.41 -16.90
CA ILE A 623 32.25 -1.77 -16.86
C ILE A 623 33.24 -2.80 -17.40
N ASP A 624 33.94 -2.48 -18.49
CA ASP A 624 34.96 -3.36 -19.08
C ASP A 624 36.09 -3.64 -18.07
N GLU A 625 36.60 -2.58 -17.44
CA GLU A 625 37.63 -2.67 -16.40
C GLU A 625 37.18 -3.51 -15.21
N GLU A 626 35.97 -3.30 -14.69
CA GLU A 626 35.44 -4.05 -13.54
C GLU A 626 35.27 -5.54 -13.85
N LEU A 627 34.72 -5.88 -15.02
CA LEU A 627 34.60 -7.28 -15.45
C LEU A 627 35.96 -7.92 -15.68
N TYR A 628 36.96 -7.16 -16.12
CA TYR A 628 38.33 -7.65 -16.25
C TYR A 628 38.97 -7.91 -14.89
N ASP A 629 38.82 -6.98 -13.94
CA ASP A 629 39.29 -7.12 -12.57
C ASP A 629 38.70 -8.35 -11.87
N GLU A 630 37.43 -8.69 -12.15
CA GLU A 630 36.83 -9.93 -11.68
C GLU A 630 37.56 -11.17 -12.19
N VAL A 631 37.97 -11.19 -13.46
CA VAL A 631 38.75 -12.29 -14.06
C VAL A 631 40.15 -12.36 -13.43
N VAL A 632 40.81 -11.21 -13.24
CA VAL A 632 42.13 -11.17 -12.60
C VAL A 632 42.07 -11.72 -11.17
N LYS A 633 41.01 -11.41 -10.42
CA LYS A 633 40.79 -11.93 -9.06
C LYS A 633 40.39 -13.41 -9.05
N ASN A 634 39.61 -13.85 -10.03
CA ASN A 634 39.06 -15.21 -10.12
C ASN A 634 39.22 -15.74 -11.56
N PRO A 635 40.40 -16.26 -11.93
CA PRO A 635 40.72 -16.64 -13.30
C PRO A 635 40.13 -18.01 -13.68
N ASP A 636 38.81 -18.14 -13.58
CA ASP A 636 38.06 -19.34 -13.94
C ASP A 636 37.25 -19.15 -15.22
N LEU A 637 36.75 -20.27 -15.78
CA LEU A 637 35.97 -20.26 -17.01
C LEU A 637 34.68 -19.43 -16.90
N LYS A 638 34.09 -19.31 -15.70
CA LYS A 638 32.83 -18.57 -15.49
C LYS A 638 33.07 -17.07 -15.66
N HIS A 639 34.04 -16.50 -14.95
CA HIS A 639 34.35 -15.07 -15.04
C HIS A 639 34.90 -14.70 -16.42
N ILE A 640 35.73 -15.56 -17.02
CA ILE A 640 36.24 -15.38 -18.39
C ILE A 640 35.09 -15.33 -19.40
N GLN A 641 34.13 -16.26 -19.30
CA GLN A 641 32.97 -16.27 -20.20
C GLN A 641 32.11 -15.03 -19.99
N ARG A 642 31.90 -14.63 -18.73
CA ARG A 642 31.18 -13.41 -18.39
C ARG A 642 31.81 -12.18 -19.04
N TYR A 643 33.12 -11.97 -18.89
CA TYR A 643 33.83 -10.87 -19.55
C TYR A 643 33.65 -10.91 -21.08
N LEU A 644 33.88 -12.07 -21.70
CA LEU A 644 33.78 -12.20 -23.16
C LEU A 644 32.36 -11.98 -23.71
N GLN A 645 31.32 -12.14 -22.89
CA GLN A 645 29.93 -11.95 -23.28
C GLN A 645 29.44 -10.53 -22.95
N GLU A 646 29.65 -10.09 -21.72
CA GLU A 646 29.02 -8.90 -21.13
C GLU A 646 29.88 -7.63 -21.26
N ALA A 647 31.20 -7.75 -21.38
CA ALA A 647 32.06 -6.57 -21.45
C ALA A 647 31.79 -5.81 -22.76
N PRO A 648 31.46 -4.50 -22.68
CA PRO A 648 30.97 -3.74 -23.83
C PRO A 648 32.06 -3.39 -24.85
N LEU A 649 33.30 -3.15 -24.39
CA LEU A 649 34.42 -2.77 -25.28
C LEU A 649 35.33 -3.96 -25.59
N ARG A 650 35.46 -4.88 -24.63
CA ARG A 650 36.33 -6.06 -24.64
C ARG A 650 37.79 -5.68 -24.92
N ASN A 651 38.28 -4.64 -24.25
CA ASN A 651 39.63 -4.11 -24.51
C ASN A 651 40.73 -5.16 -24.29
N MET A 652 40.53 -6.08 -23.34
CA MET A 652 41.43 -7.16 -22.98
C MET A 652 41.04 -8.51 -23.59
N ARG A 653 40.24 -8.51 -24.68
CA ARG A 653 39.70 -9.74 -25.28
C ARG A 653 40.79 -10.74 -25.64
N ARG A 654 41.93 -10.28 -26.16
CA ARG A 654 43.01 -11.14 -26.63
C ARG A 654 43.58 -11.94 -25.46
N GLU A 655 43.95 -11.25 -24.40
CA GLU A 655 44.53 -11.81 -23.18
C GLU A 655 43.55 -12.80 -22.52
N ILE A 656 42.27 -12.44 -22.47
CA ILE A 656 41.22 -13.29 -21.90
C ILE A 656 40.97 -14.54 -22.76
N VAL A 657 41.02 -14.43 -24.08
CA VAL A 657 40.92 -15.60 -24.98
C VAL A 657 42.14 -16.50 -24.84
N ASP A 658 43.34 -15.94 -24.74
CA ASP A 658 44.56 -16.71 -24.54
C ASP A 658 44.51 -17.47 -23.21
N TYR A 659 44.04 -16.83 -22.13
CA TYR A 659 43.83 -17.48 -20.84
C TYR A 659 42.71 -18.55 -20.88
N LYS A 660 41.61 -18.28 -21.59
CA LYS A 660 40.55 -19.28 -21.83
C LYS A 660 41.10 -20.52 -22.54
N ASN A 661 41.95 -20.31 -23.55
CA ASN A 661 42.57 -21.40 -24.30
C ASN A 661 43.50 -22.22 -23.38
N PHE A 662 44.26 -21.56 -22.49
CA PHE A 662 45.06 -22.22 -21.47
C PHE A 662 44.20 -23.10 -20.56
N LEU A 663 43.15 -22.56 -19.93
CA LEU A 663 42.23 -23.33 -19.08
C LEU A 663 41.61 -24.51 -19.85
N SER A 664 41.28 -24.30 -21.12
CA SER A 664 40.72 -25.34 -21.98
C SER A 664 41.75 -26.43 -22.33
N GLN A 665 43.06 -26.13 -22.32
CA GLN A 665 44.12 -27.12 -22.55
C GLN A 665 44.40 -27.95 -21.29
N ILE A 666 44.36 -27.33 -20.12
CA ILE A 666 44.58 -28.00 -18.82
C ILE A 666 43.31 -28.63 -18.24
N ASP A 667 42.23 -28.71 -19.02
CA ASP A 667 40.99 -29.39 -18.62
C ASP A 667 41.28 -30.84 -18.21
N PRO A 668 40.72 -31.34 -17.09
CA PRO A 668 40.97 -32.70 -16.59
C PRO A 668 40.64 -33.83 -17.58
N SER A 669 39.81 -33.56 -18.60
CA SER A 669 39.46 -34.53 -19.63
C SER A 669 40.52 -34.68 -20.74
N ASN A 670 41.37 -33.66 -20.94
CA ASN A 670 42.35 -33.62 -22.03
C ASN A 670 43.55 -34.51 -21.78
N ILE A 671 44.09 -35.07 -22.87
CA ILE A 671 45.31 -35.86 -22.85
C ILE A 671 46.46 -34.99 -23.37
N LEU A 672 47.45 -34.74 -22.53
CA LEU A 672 48.64 -33.96 -22.85
C LEU A 672 49.80 -34.88 -23.28
N ARG A 673 50.65 -34.41 -24.20
CA ARG A 673 51.90 -35.07 -24.59
C ARG A 673 53.07 -34.43 -23.85
N LEU A 674 53.66 -35.17 -22.92
CA LEU A 674 54.58 -34.64 -21.91
C LEU A 674 55.95 -35.34 -21.95
N ARG A 675 56.99 -34.66 -21.47
CA ARG A 675 58.28 -35.26 -21.11
C ARG A 675 58.66 -34.84 -19.69
N LEU A 676 59.09 -35.79 -18.88
CA LEU A 676 59.63 -35.53 -17.56
C LEU A 676 61.08 -35.09 -17.71
N LYS A 677 61.42 -33.95 -17.11
CA LYS A 677 62.76 -33.36 -17.15
C LYS A 677 63.31 -33.30 -15.74
N LEU A 678 64.46 -33.93 -15.51
CA LEU A 678 65.24 -33.72 -14.29
C LEU A 678 66.17 -32.52 -14.53
N SER A 679 65.83 -31.36 -13.99
CA SER A 679 66.46 -30.10 -14.37
C SER A 679 67.72 -29.76 -13.58
N LYS A 680 67.82 -30.23 -12.33
CA LYS A 680 69.01 -30.11 -11.47
C LYS A 680 68.88 -30.99 -10.23
N ILE A 681 70.03 -31.24 -9.59
CA ILE A 681 70.12 -31.73 -8.21
C ILE A 681 70.95 -30.72 -7.42
N THR A 682 70.43 -30.28 -6.28
CA THR A 682 71.17 -29.49 -5.29
C THR A 682 71.69 -30.43 -4.21
N TRP A 683 73.00 -30.65 -4.18
CA TRP A 683 73.62 -31.60 -3.26
C TRP A 683 73.83 -31.02 -1.86
N VAL A 684 73.75 -31.89 -0.87
CA VAL A 684 74.01 -31.59 0.54
C VAL A 684 74.92 -32.69 1.07
N ASN A 685 76.14 -32.33 1.46
CA ASN A 685 77.09 -33.28 2.07
C ASN A 685 77.50 -34.47 1.20
N VAL A 686 77.45 -34.34 -0.14
CA VAL A 686 77.95 -35.33 -1.11
C VAL A 686 79.05 -34.69 -1.95
N ASN A 687 80.17 -35.41 -2.14
CA ASN A 687 81.27 -35.01 -3.02
C ASN A 687 81.82 -36.23 -3.76
N ASP A 688 81.27 -36.52 -4.92
CA ASP A 688 81.59 -37.71 -5.70
C ASP A 688 81.33 -37.51 -7.21
N GLN A 689 82.03 -38.25 -8.06
CA GLN A 689 81.96 -38.12 -9.52
C GLN A 689 81.36 -39.37 -10.17
N ASN A 690 80.75 -39.19 -11.35
CA ASN A 690 80.13 -40.27 -12.10
C ASN A 690 79.00 -41.00 -11.33
N ASN A 691 78.16 -40.25 -10.62
CA ASN A 691 76.98 -40.84 -10.00
C ASN A 691 75.98 -41.28 -11.08
N ILE A 692 75.38 -42.45 -10.84
CA ILE A 692 74.28 -43.01 -11.62
C ILE A 692 72.96 -42.51 -11.06
N VAL A 693 72.28 -41.68 -11.84
CA VAL A 693 70.94 -41.18 -11.56
C VAL A 693 69.92 -41.94 -12.39
N SER A 694 69.04 -42.67 -11.72
CA SER A 694 67.92 -43.38 -12.33
C SER A 694 66.60 -42.79 -11.86
N VAL A 695 65.76 -42.33 -12.79
CA VAL A 695 64.40 -41.85 -12.50
C VAL A 695 63.40 -42.83 -13.12
N PHE A 696 62.41 -43.23 -12.33
CA PHE A 696 61.30 -44.08 -12.73
C PHE A 696 60.00 -43.26 -12.72
N LEU A 697 59.26 -43.32 -13.82
CA LEU A 697 57.92 -42.77 -13.96
C LEU A 697 56.93 -43.93 -14.01
N ASN A 698 56.01 -44.00 -13.04
CA ASN A 698 55.04 -45.09 -12.89
C ASN A 698 55.70 -46.48 -12.91
N GLY A 699 56.85 -46.61 -12.23
CA GLY A 699 57.62 -47.87 -12.13
C GLY A 699 58.46 -48.22 -13.37
N LYS A 700 58.43 -47.44 -14.44
CA LYS A 700 59.28 -47.63 -15.63
C LYS A 700 60.43 -46.63 -15.63
N GLN A 701 61.66 -47.09 -15.88
CA GLN A 701 62.81 -46.21 -15.97
C GLN A 701 62.61 -45.20 -17.12
N ALA A 702 62.56 -43.92 -16.78
CA ALA A 702 62.25 -42.81 -17.67
C ALA A 702 63.49 -41.96 -17.97
N ILE A 703 64.42 -41.84 -17.02
CA ILE A 703 65.68 -41.10 -17.18
C ILE A 703 66.81 -41.97 -16.60
N TYR A 704 67.94 -42.03 -17.30
CA TYR A 704 69.17 -42.66 -16.85
C TYR A 704 70.36 -41.78 -17.24
N ASN A 705 71.23 -41.47 -16.29
CA ASN A 705 72.48 -40.75 -16.53
C ASN A 705 73.54 -41.26 -15.56
N ASP A 706 74.66 -41.76 -16.08
CA ASP A 706 75.77 -42.39 -15.34
C ASP A 706 76.97 -41.45 -15.14
N LYS A 707 76.83 -40.16 -15.47
CA LYS A 707 77.89 -39.15 -15.41
C LYS A 707 77.43 -37.88 -14.71
N VAL A 708 76.79 -38.04 -13.56
CA VAL A 708 76.33 -36.89 -12.75
C VAL A 708 77.31 -36.64 -11.64
N ASP A 709 78.06 -35.54 -11.72
CA ASP A 709 78.96 -35.15 -10.64
C ASP A 709 78.19 -34.45 -9.51
N ALA A 710 78.51 -34.84 -8.27
CA ALA A 710 77.99 -34.25 -7.06
C ALA A 710 79.13 -33.53 -6.33
N ASN A 711 79.05 -32.20 -6.18
CA ASN A 711 80.00 -31.46 -5.33
C ASN A 711 79.26 -30.77 -4.18
N HIS A 712 79.88 -30.78 -3.00
CA HIS A 712 79.32 -30.16 -1.79
C HIS A 712 79.04 -28.67 -1.99
N GLY A 713 77.82 -28.23 -1.68
CA GLY A 713 77.41 -26.83 -1.82
C GLY A 713 77.26 -26.36 -3.27
N SER A 714 77.50 -27.23 -4.25
CA SER A 714 77.26 -26.95 -5.66
C SER A 714 75.85 -27.38 -6.07
N THR A 715 75.30 -26.65 -7.04
CA THR A 715 74.17 -27.14 -7.82
C THR A 715 74.73 -27.75 -9.10
N THR A 716 74.43 -29.01 -9.41
CA THR A 716 74.66 -29.54 -10.75
C THR A 716 73.59 -28.90 -11.66
N THR A 717 73.93 -27.76 -12.27
CA THR A 717 73.02 -27.00 -13.13
C THR A 717 73.12 -27.49 -14.56
N GLY A 718 72.02 -28.02 -15.10
CA GLY A 718 71.93 -28.53 -16.48
C GLY A 718 70.90 -29.66 -16.58
N ILE A 719 70.33 -29.89 -17.76
CA ILE A 719 69.37 -30.99 -17.96
C ILE A 719 70.09 -32.33 -17.68
N ILE A 720 69.84 -32.91 -16.50
CA ILE A 720 70.44 -34.19 -16.10
C ILE A 720 69.84 -35.31 -16.95
N GLY A 721 68.57 -35.19 -17.32
CA GLY A 721 68.00 -35.99 -18.37
C GLY A 721 66.54 -35.66 -18.67
N LEU A 722 66.08 -36.20 -19.79
CA LEU A 722 64.75 -35.97 -20.33
C LEU A 722 64.13 -37.32 -20.71
N SER A 723 62.90 -37.58 -20.30
CA SER A 723 62.22 -38.82 -20.61
C SER A 723 61.77 -38.89 -22.08
N SER A 724 61.41 -40.09 -22.54
CA SER A 724 60.56 -40.24 -23.72
C SER A 724 59.21 -39.54 -23.52
N VAL A 725 58.54 -39.20 -24.63
CA VAL A 725 57.20 -38.62 -24.59
C VAL A 725 56.21 -39.63 -23.97
N PHE A 726 55.42 -39.19 -23.00
CA PHE A 726 54.29 -39.94 -22.45
C PHE A 726 53.00 -39.12 -22.57
N SER A 727 51.86 -39.79 -22.41
CA SER A 727 50.54 -39.15 -22.46
C SER A 727 49.83 -39.29 -21.13
N ALA A 728 49.37 -38.18 -20.57
CA ALA A 728 48.66 -38.17 -19.29
C ALA A 728 47.64 -37.03 -19.24
N LYS A 729 46.61 -37.20 -18.40
CA LYS A 729 45.63 -36.14 -18.11
C LYS A 729 46.15 -35.25 -16.97
N PRO A 730 45.79 -33.96 -16.90
CA PRO A 730 46.24 -33.06 -15.83
C PRO A 730 45.97 -33.59 -14.40
N ASN A 731 44.82 -34.23 -14.18
CA ASN A 731 44.45 -34.83 -12.90
C ASN A 731 44.92 -36.29 -12.73
N HIS A 732 45.67 -36.84 -13.68
CA HIS A 732 46.13 -38.23 -13.60
C HIS A 732 47.24 -38.34 -12.55
N PRO A 733 47.14 -39.28 -11.58
CA PRO A 733 48.23 -39.52 -10.65
C PRO A 733 49.43 -40.10 -11.40
N ILE A 734 50.61 -39.60 -11.07
CA ILE A 734 51.90 -40.08 -11.54
C ILE A 734 52.81 -40.30 -10.34
N THR A 735 53.59 -41.37 -10.42
CA THR A 735 54.58 -41.73 -9.42
C THR A 735 55.95 -41.44 -9.99
N ILE A 736 56.71 -40.58 -9.34
CA ILE A 736 58.11 -40.32 -9.65
C ILE A 736 58.97 -40.94 -8.55
N ALA A 737 59.86 -41.85 -8.92
CA ALA A 737 60.90 -42.34 -8.04
C ALA A 737 62.26 -41.99 -8.64
N ILE A 738 63.20 -41.59 -7.80
CA ILE A 738 64.59 -41.32 -8.18
C ILE A 738 65.51 -42.10 -7.25
N SER A 739 66.58 -42.64 -7.81
CA SER A 739 67.68 -43.26 -7.09
C SER A 739 68.99 -42.71 -7.63
N VAL A 740 69.90 -42.38 -6.71
CA VAL A 740 71.25 -41.92 -7.02
C VAL A 740 72.24 -42.86 -6.32
N THR A 741 73.07 -43.53 -7.12
CA THR A 741 74.10 -44.44 -6.61
C THR A 741 75.42 -44.21 -7.31
N ASN A 742 76.55 -44.49 -6.66
CA ASN A 742 77.84 -44.62 -7.34
C ASN A 742 78.32 -46.06 -7.27
N GLU A 743 78.72 -46.63 -8.42
CA GLU A 743 79.24 -47.98 -8.51
C GLU A 743 80.74 -48.01 -8.22
N GLY A 744 81.10 -48.40 -7.00
CA GLY A 744 82.48 -48.66 -6.61
C GLY A 744 82.93 -50.09 -6.92
N LEU A 745 84.25 -50.31 -6.91
CA LEU A 745 84.86 -51.65 -7.16
C LEU A 745 84.43 -52.74 -6.15
N PHE A 746 83.93 -52.38 -4.97
CA PHE A 746 83.61 -53.32 -3.89
C PHE A 746 82.24 -53.10 -3.24
N LEU A 747 81.73 -51.86 -3.21
CA LEU A 747 80.44 -51.48 -2.64
C LEU A 747 79.87 -50.32 -3.46
N ASN A 748 78.54 -50.31 -3.64
CA ASN A 748 77.84 -49.19 -4.25
C ASN A 748 77.44 -48.19 -3.16
N ASP A 749 77.80 -46.92 -3.33
CA ASP A 749 77.43 -45.86 -2.42
C ASP A 749 76.01 -45.38 -2.76
N ASP A 750 75.12 -45.35 -1.77
CA ASP A 750 73.78 -44.79 -1.88
C ASP A 750 73.82 -43.28 -1.56
N TYR A 751 73.61 -42.46 -2.59
CA TYR A 751 73.50 -41.00 -2.49
C TYR A 751 72.05 -40.52 -2.45
N GLY A 752 71.12 -41.45 -2.27
CA GLY A 752 69.77 -41.21 -1.82
C GLY A 752 68.72 -41.56 -2.87
N HIS A 753 67.57 -41.93 -2.36
CA HIS A 753 66.37 -42.20 -3.12
C HIS A 753 65.24 -41.27 -2.65
N ALA A 754 64.24 -41.12 -3.50
CA ALA A 754 63.00 -40.46 -3.14
C ALA A 754 61.86 -40.94 -4.03
N MET A 755 60.65 -40.94 -3.49
CA MET A 755 59.44 -41.31 -4.22
C MET A 755 58.33 -40.35 -3.84
N VAL A 756 57.55 -39.94 -4.84
CA VAL A 756 56.37 -39.12 -4.64
C VAL A 756 55.27 -39.55 -5.60
N GLU A 757 54.04 -39.55 -5.12
CA GLU A 757 52.83 -39.70 -5.92
C GLU A 757 52.07 -38.37 -5.90
N LEU A 758 51.85 -37.80 -7.08
CA LEU A 758 51.14 -36.55 -7.26
C LEU A 758 50.48 -36.52 -8.63
N THR A 759 49.60 -35.57 -8.89
CA THR A 759 48.99 -35.36 -10.20
C THR A 759 49.94 -34.65 -11.17
N VAL A 760 49.70 -34.80 -12.48
CA VAL A 760 50.44 -34.06 -13.51
C VAL A 760 50.39 -32.54 -13.30
N SER A 761 49.24 -32.01 -12.89
CA SER A 761 49.09 -30.58 -12.59
C SER A 761 49.93 -30.12 -11.40
N GLU A 762 49.95 -30.88 -10.30
CA GLU A 762 50.78 -30.57 -9.12
C GLU A 762 52.28 -30.60 -9.46
N LEU A 763 52.69 -31.43 -10.44
CA LEU A 763 54.08 -31.50 -10.90
C LEU A 763 54.46 -30.25 -11.71
N ALA A 764 53.50 -29.68 -12.44
CA ALA A 764 53.69 -28.54 -13.31
C ALA A 764 53.56 -27.18 -12.61
N GLU A 765 52.96 -27.14 -11.42
CA GLU A 765 52.69 -25.90 -10.66
C GLU A 765 53.97 -25.09 -10.29
N PRO A 766 55.08 -25.71 -9.84
CA PRO A 766 56.26 -24.94 -9.42
C PRO A 766 57.05 -24.42 -10.63
N ILE A 767 57.20 -23.10 -10.74
CA ILE A 767 57.96 -22.43 -11.81
C ILE A 767 59.43 -22.89 -11.86
N LEU A 768 60.01 -23.26 -10.70
CA LEU A 768 61.40 -23.71 -10.56
C LEU A 768 61.56 -25.24 -10.57
N GLY A 769 60.51 -25.98 -10.95
CA GLY A 769 60.42 -27.43 -10.89
C GLY A 769 60.03 -27.94 -9.49
N TYR A 770 59.37 -29.10 -9.48
CA TYR A 770 58.92 -29.78 -8.27
C TYR A 770 60.12 -30.35 -7.48
N PRO A 771 60.34 -29.91 -6.23
CA PRO A 771 61.46 -30.36 -5.43
C PRO A 771 61.17 -31.71 -4.77
N LEU A 772 62.05 -32.69 -5.01
CA LEU A 772 62.01 -34.00 -4.39
C LEU A 772 63.27 -34.24 -3.57
N THR A 773 63.12 -34.42 -2.26
CA THR A 773 64.26 -34.52 -1.32
C THR A 773 64.84 -35.94 -1.30
N LEU A 774 66.13 -36.06 -1.61
CA LEU A 774 66.88 -37.32 -1.63
C LEU A 774 67.36 -37.68 -0.21
N ARG A 775 67.20 -38.95 0.18
CA ARG A 775 67.64 -39.49 1.46
C ARG A 775 68.23 -40.88 1.32
N THR A 776 69.23 -41.22 2.13
CA THR A 776 69.87 -42.56 2.11
C THR A 776 69.08 -43.61 2.90
N ASP A 777 69.25 -44.89 2.56
CA ASP A 777 68.62 -46.05 3.22
C ASP A 777 69.17 -46.36 4.63
N GLY A 778 70.30 -45.74 5.02
CA GLY A 778 70.94 -45.98 6.31
C GLY A 778 70.14 -45.48 7.53
N ASN A 779 70.51 -45.95 8.74
CA ASN A 779 69.85 -45.75 10.04
C ASN A 779 69.49 -44.29 10.46
N LYS A 780 69.82 -43.26 9.66
CA LYS A 780 69.51 -41.86 9.94
C LYS A 780 68.80 -41.11 8.80
N GLY A 781 68.54 -41.75 7.65
CA GLY A 781 67.80 -41.13 6.52
C GLY A 781 68.34 -39.74 6.14
N GLN A 782 69.66 -39.62 6.03
CA GLN A 782 70.32 -38.31 5.89
C GLN A 782 69.96 -37.67 4.55
N LYS A 783 69.65 -36.36 4.56
CA LYS A 783 69.41 -35.60 3.34
C LYS A 783 70.72 -35.42 2.58
N THR A 784 70.80 -35.99 1.39
CA THR A 784 71.94 -35.92 0.47
C THR A 784 71.74 -34.90 -0.65
N GLY A 785 70.49 -34.50 -0.91
CA GLY A 785 70.19 -33.47 -1.90
C GLY A 785 68.70 -33.22 -2.10
N THR A 786 68.41 -32.41 -3.11
CA THR A 786 67.05 -32.17 -3.62
C THR A 786 67.10 -32.17 -5.14
N ALA A 787 66.34 -33.08 -5.76
CA ALA A 787 66.14 -33.16 -7.20
C ALA A 787 64.98 -32.26 -7.62
N PHE A 788 65.07 -31.61 -8.78
CA PHE A 788 64.01 -30.73 -9.29
C PHE A 788 63.47 -31.29 -10.61
N PHE A 789 62.16 -31.53 -10.64
CA PHE A 789 61.47 -32.09 -11.81
C PHE A 789 60.62 -31.05 -12.51
N GLU A 790 60.70 -30.99 -13.82
CA GLU A 790 59.88 -30.13 -14.69
C GLU A 790 59.13 -31.00 -15.70
N LEU A 791 58.00 -30.49 -16.21
CA LEU A 791 57.27 -31.10 -17.32
C LEU A 791 57.43 -30.26 -18.58
N GLU A 792 58.03 -30.83 -19.62
CA GLU A 792 57.95 -30.25 -20.96
C GLU A 792 56.66 -30.68 -21.65
N GLY A 793 56.02 -29.75 -22.37
CA GLY A 793 54.76 -29.99 -23.06
C GLY A 793 53.51 -29.67 -22.24
N PHE A 794 53.65 -29.33 -20.95
CA PHE A 794 52.55 -28.76 -20.17
C PHE A 794 52.34 -27.28 -20.55
N PRO A 795 51.10 -26.83 -20.83
CA PRO A 795 50.82 -25.43 -21.16
C PRO A 795 51.29 -24.47 -20.06
N ARG A 796 51.87 -23.33 -20.44
CA ARG A 796 52.24 -22.28 -19.48
C ARG A 796 51.06 -21.35 -19.26
N GLU A 797 50.83 -21.00 -18.00
CA GLU A 797 49.81 -20.03 -17.63
C GLU A 797 50.13 -18.65 -18.24
N PRO A 798 49.23 -18.07 -19.05
CA PRO A 798 49.40 -16.72 -19.58
C PRO A 798 49.30 -15.67 -18.48
N ILE A 799 50.13 -14.63 -18.54
CA ILE A 799 50.06 -13.50 -17.61
C ILE A 799 48.91 -12.58 -18.03
N LEU A 800 47.99 -12.28 -17.10
CA LEU A 800 46.97 -11.25 -17.26
C LEU A 800 47.58 -9.88 -16.89
N PRO A 801 47.85 -8.97 -17.85
CA PRO A 801 48.44 -7.67 -17.57
C PRO A 801 47.43 -6.72 -16.90
N PRO A 802 47.86 -5.55 -16.37
CA PRO A 802 46.92 -4.51 -15.96
C PRO A 802 45.96 -4.12 -17.08
N TRP A 803 44.72 -3.77 -16.73
CA TRP A 803 43.73 -3.30 -17.70
C TRP A 803 44.25 -2.06 -18.45
N ARG A 804 43.92 -1.96 -19.74
CA ARG A 804 44.26 -0.83 -20.59
C ARG A 804 43.08 -0.45 -21.47
N SER A 805 42.87 0.86 -21.62
CA SER A 805 41.98 1.38 -22.66
C SER A 805 42.68 1.33 -24.02
N ASN A 806 41.93 1.08 -25.09
CA ASN A 806 42.41 1.02 -26.47
C ASN A 806 42.29 2.37 -27.19
#